data_AF-A0A9P5W3X4-F1
#
_entry.id   AF-A0A9P5W3X4-F1
#
_cell.length_a   1.000
_cell.length_b   1.000
_cell.length_c   1.000
_cell.angle_alpha   90.00
_cell.angle_beta   90.00
_cell.angle_gamma   90.00
#
_symmetry.space_group_name_H-M   'P 1'
#
loop_
_entity.id
_entity.type
_entity.pdbx_description
1 polymer ?
#
loop_
_entity_poly.entity_id
_entity_poly.type
_entity_poly.pdbx_seq_one_letter_code
_entity_poly.pdbx_strand_id
1 'polypeptide(L)'
;MSSRQDPSSLSRSPSLSGLGTQSHCIHTMTQEEDSVLSLAATETLLFSGGQGAHRSDIHVWDLEHFQLKANLRGHLGSILCLTLREDGKWLFSSSGDGTVRVWDTETFNCLYHIHSSQDVGDVFSVVFSNSLNTMYIGCQNTSIQWFDFSDSKPDVPHSPNITHTLRNHMPRFFEGAAREPEEQVTRYSIPESCIYQNSHFGYVYCLLLGKVPNEEGEILFSGSGEGDIKLWKLHKGKPIEPLRTLKAGVDASTLALALHDGFLFCGSQGGNIKVFDLETFQLIRSLIAHEDDVLSLVVRGSQVYSASADGVVKQWSRGFEPLQAWRDHKGSVLSLASTRTYLISGGSDQFIKIWPIVKGNTQPEAVDTAAEDVMLYALEKWIAMPTVSGVPSQLEECRRGAKFLKAVLQQLGAESRLIPGAPGQNPLVYGQFSARSSKSEECPRPLNVLVYGHYDVIAADIKKWDHPPFKLTGHDGYLYGRGTSDNKGPILACIFAASELQEEQQLDVNVKFLIEGEEENGSVGFFQAVEQNIELFQEADVILLSNSYWLGEDIPCLTYGLRGVIHSTLTISSKNVDLHSGVDGGAVSEPLIDMVKVLSELVNSDRTAKIPGFYDCIRPLTSHEDALYDPIVEDMFNNPSGQRHWDPLATGVTKEELKRKLMARWRNPSLTIHQVDVSGPKNRTVIPRSAKASVSMRIVPDQEVADITRSFEEYVRKVFGELDTENEIEIDIKVVADWWLGDTEDRFFKAAESAIEQEWGQKPLFIREGGSVPAIRWLEKRLKATAVHIPMGQSSDQAHLNNERIRLHNLNSGKRVVKAFFRELRSLEATPQSQ
;
A
#
# COMPACT_ATOMS: atom_id res chain seq x y z
N MET A 1 -36.06 -5.15 19.28
CA MET A 1 -35.99 -3.90 18.50
C MET A 1 -35.00 -4.12 17.37
N SER A 2 -35.40 -3.81 16.13
CA SER A 2 -34.75 -4.27 14.89
C SER A 2 -33.30 -3.80 14.74
N SER A 3 -32.42 -4.75 14.44
CA SER A 3 -31.03 -4.52 14.03
C SER A 3 -30.98 -3.73 12.72
N ARG A 4 -30.29 -2.59 12.73
CA ARG A 4 -29.84 -1.91 11.51
C ARG A 4 -28.56 -2.62 11.06
N GLN A 5 -28.62 -3.26 9.90
CA GLN A 5 -27.44 -3.76 9.21
C GLN A 5 -26.71 -2.57 8.55
N ASP A 6 -25.42 -2.43 8.84
CA ASP A 6 -24.52 -1.55 8.10
C ASP A 6 -24.28 -2.10 6.68
N PRO A 7 -24.35 -1.27 5.63
CA PRO A 7 -24.26 -1.71 4.24
C PRO A 7 -22.82 -1.91 3.70
N SER A 8 -21.80 -2.03 4.55
CA SER A 8 -20.38 -2.08 4.12
C SER A 8 -19.74 -3.48 4.11
N SER A 9 -20.48 -4.57 4.35
CA SER A 9 -19.91 -5.93 4.41
C SER A 9 -20.19 -6.77 3.16
N LEU A 10 -19.37 -6.59 2.12
CA LEU A 10 -19.26 -7.58 1.04
C LEU A 10 -18.05 -8.49 1.30
N SER A 11 -18.16 -9.39 2.27
CA SER A 11 -17.30 -10.57 2.38
C SER A 11 -18.14 -11.77 2.77
N ARG A 12 -18.38 -12.68 1.83
CA ARG A 12 -18.96 -13.99 2.12
C ARG A 12 -17.99 -14.79 2.99
N SER A 13 -18.49 -15.45 4.03
CA SER A 13 -17.75 -16.48 4.75
C SER A 13 -17.31 -17.58 3.77
N PRO A 14 -16.01 -17.92 3.67
CA PRO A 14 -15.58 -19.02 2.83
C PRO A 14 -16.06 -20.34 3.45
N SER A 15 -16.72 -21.17 2.64
CA SER A 15 -17.12 -22.51 3.01
C SER A 15 -15.88 -23.36 3.34
N LEU A 16 -15.85 -23.98 4.52
CA LEU A 16 -14.80 -24.90 5.01
C LEU A 16 -14.58 -26.17 4.14
N SER A 17 -15.31 -26.33 3.05
CA SER A 17 -15.41 -27.57 2.26
C SER A 17 -14.33 -27.78 1.19
N GLY A 18 -13.20 -27.05 1.25
CA GLY A 18 -12.18 -27.10 0.19
C GLY A 18 -10.72 -27.00 0.63
N LEU A 19 -10.43 -27.05 1.92
CA LEU A 19 -9.05 -26.91 2.43
C LEU A 19 -8.29 -28.24 2.26
N GLY A 20 -7.06 -28.17 1.73
CA GLY A 20 -6.20 -29.33 1.44
C GLY A 20 -5.88 -30.19 2.66
N THR A 21 -5.29 -31.38 2.41
CA THR A 21 -4.96 -32.43 3.40
C THR A 21 -4.62 -31.87 4.79
N GLN A 22 -5.51 -32.10 5.76
CA GLN A 22 -5.33 -31.69 7.15
C GLN A 22 -4.04 -32.31 7.70
N SER A 23 -3.11 -31.48 8.18
CA SER A 23 -2.00 -31.99 8.99
C SER A 23 -2.58 -32.55 10.29
N HIS A 24 -2.36 -33.84 10.53
CA HIS A 24 -2.80 -34.49 11.76
C HIS A 24 -2.00 -34.00 12.97
N CYS A 25 -2.67 -33.86 14.11
CA CYS A 25 -2.02 -33.65 15.41
C CYS A 25 -1.08 -34.84 15.67
N ILE A 26 0.20 -34.55 15.92
CA ILE A 26 1.23 -35.59 16.10
C ILE A 26 1.31 -36.08 17.54
N HIS A 27 0.96 -35.22 18.50
CA HIS A 27 1.04 -35.55 19.91
C HIS A 27 0.07 -34.69 20.73
N THR A 28 -0.43 -35.26 21.83
CA THR A 28 -1.28 -34.55 22.79
C THR A 28 -0.75 -34.84 24.19
N MET A 29 -0.38 -33.80 24.93
CA MET A 29 0.01 -33.86 26.34
C MET A 29 -1.14 -33.34 27.20
N THR A 30 -1.25 -33.81 28.43
CA THR A 30 -2.31 -33.41 29.36
C THR A 30 -1.68 -32.70 30.55
N GLN A 31 -2.18 -31.51 30.89
CA GLN A 31 -1.86 -30.80 32.12
C GLN A 31 -2.97 -31.11 33.13
N GLU A 32 -2.65 -31.79 34.23
CA GLU A 32 -3.65 -32.34 35.16
C GLU A 32 -4.58 -31.24 35.71
N GLU A 33 -5.89 -31.37 35.44
CA GLU A 33 -7.01 -30.56 35.95
C GLU A 33 -7.00 -29.04 35.65
N ASP A 34 -5.94 -28.49 35.06
CA ASP A 34 -5.79 -27.06 34.79
C ASP A 34 -5.92 -26.69 33.30
N SER A 35 -6.65 -25.61 33.00
CA SER A 35 -6.61 -24.96 31.68
C SER A 35 -5.20 -24.48 31.34
N VAL A 36 -4.78 -24.63 30.09
CA VAL A 36 -3.47 -24.17 29.62
C VAL A 36 -3.57 -22.73 29.13
N LEU A 37 -3.35 -21.77 30.03
CA LEU A 37 -3.57 -20.35 29.78
C LEU A 37 -2.46 -19.70 28.95
N SER A 38 -1.22 -20.15 29.14
CA SER A 38 -0.05 -19.54 28.50
C SER A 38 0.99 -20.59 28.13
N LEU A 39 1.71 -20.34 27.03
CA LEU A 39 2.75 -21.22 26.51
C LEU A 39 3.97 -20.40 26.10
N ALA A 40 5.16 -20.93 26.35
CA ALA A 40 6.41 -20.46 25.76
C ALA A 40 7.29 -21.64 25.41
N ALA A 41 7.95 -21.61 24.25
CA ALA A 41 8.74 -22.75 23.76
C ALA A 41 10.14 -22.32 23.34
N THR A 42 11.12 -23.12 23.75
CA THR A 42 12.44 -23.19 23.11
C THR A 42 12.42 -24.32 22.07
N GLU A 43 13.55 -24.59 21.40
CA GLU A 43 13.61 -25.73 20.46
C GLU A 43 13.49 -27.09 21.18
N THR A 44 13.83 -27.17 22.47
CA THR A 44 13.90 -28.45 23.21
C THR A 44 12.93 -28.54 24.38
N LEU A 45 12.49 -27.41 24.94
CA LEU A 45 11.61 -27.34 26.11
C LEU A 45 10.36 -26.53 25.81
N LEU A 46 9.22 -26.97 26.32
CA LEU A 46 7.97 -26.23 26.36
C LEU A 46 7.61 -25.90 27.81
N PHE A 47 7.22 -24.67 28.07
CA PHE A 47 6.70 -24.20 29.34
C PHE A 47 5.20 -23.95 29.21
N SER A 48 4.39 -24.47 30.13
CA SER A 48 2.95 -24.25 30.15
C SER A 48 2.46 -23.74 31.51
N GLY A 49 1.65 -22.68 31.45
CA GLY A 49 1.06 -22.02 32.60
C GLY A 49 -0.37 -22.47 32.84
N GLY A 50 -0.67 -22.90 34.06
CA GLY A 50 -1.99 -23.34 34.49
C GLY A 50 -2.90 -22.25 35.06
N GLN A 51 -4.19 -22.56 35.10
CA GLN A 51 -5.21 -21.78 35.81
C GLN A 51 -5.33 -22.27 37.25
N GLY A 52 -5.26 -21.37 38.24
CA GLY A 52 -5.34 -21.76 39.65
C GLY A 52 -5.67 -20.60 40.58
N ALA A 53 -6.62 -20.81 41.50
CA ALA A 53 -7.12 -19.78 42.40
C ALA A 53 -6.24 -19.53 43.64
N HIS A 54 -5.38 -20.50 44.00
CA HIS A 54 -4.55 -20.44 45.22
C HIS A 54 -3.08 -20.82 44.99
N ARG A 55 -2.81 -21.58 43.93
CA ARG A 55 -1.46 -21.96 43.47
C ARG A 55 -1.58 -22.41 42.02
N SER A 56 -0.63 -21.99 41.18
CA SER A 56 -0.46 -22.54 39.84
C SER A 56 1.02 -22.81 39.61
N ASP A 57 1.33 -23.98 39.09
CA ASP A 57 2.68 -24.38 38.74
C ASP A 57 2.92 -24.17 37.24
N ILE A 58 4.16 -23.86 36.84
CA ILE A 58 4.58 -23.86 35.44
C ILE A 58 5.14 -25.25 35.14
N HIS A 59 4.51 -25.97 34.22
CA HIS A 59 4.97 -27.30 33.82
C HIS A 59 6.04 -27.16 32.72
N VAL A 60 7.15 -27.88 32.86
CA VAL A 60 8.24 -27.91 31.89
C VAL A 60 8.24 -29.26 31.18
N TRP A 61 8.00 -29.26 29.88
CA TRP A 61 7.93 -30.45 29.04
C TRP A 61 9.18 -30.54 28.17
N ASP A 62 9.70 -31.76 28.03
CA ASP A 62 10.71 -32.08 27.03
C ASP A 62 10.05 -32.29 25.66
N LEU A 63 10.46 -31.53 24.64
CA LEU A 63 9.89 -31.64 23.29
C LEU A 63 10.51 -32.78 22.46
N GLU A 64 11.60 -33.39 22.92
CA GLU A 64 12.17 -34.57 22.26
C GLU A 64 11.36 -35.83 22.57
N HIS A 65 10.96 -36.02 23.83
CA HIS A 65 10.21 -37.20 24.29
C HIS A 65 8.76 -36.93 24.67
N PHE A 66 8.33 -35.66 24.67
CA PHE A 66 6.99 -35.20 25.10
C PHE A 66 6.62 -35.62 26.53
N GLN A 67 7.59 -35.53 27.45
CA GLN A 67 7.40 -35.91 28.85
C GLN A 67 7.60 -34.72 29.79
N LEU A 68 6.91 -34.73 30.92
CA LEU A 68 7.08 -33.74 31.97
C LEU A 68 8.48 -33.89 32.60
N LYS A 69 9.26 -32.81 32.56
CA LYS A 69 10.64 -32.74 33.03
C LYS A 69 10.74 -32.10 34.42
N ALA A 70 9.98 -31.04 34.67
CA ALA A 70 10.01 -30.29 35.94
C ALA A 70 8.72 -29.50 36.16
N ASN A 71 8.50 -29.04 37.40
CA ASN A 71 7.42 -28.13 37.78
C ASN A 71 8.01 -26.93 38.52
N LEU A 72 7.82 -25.72 37.98
CA LEU A 72 8.28 -24.48 38.60
C LEU A 72 7.19 -23.97 39.53
N ARG A 73 7.46 -23.98 40.82
CA ARG A 73 6.49 -23.64 41.86
C ARG A 73 6.78 -22.28 42.46
N GLY A 74 5.76 -21.43 42.60
CA GLY A 74 5.93 -20.18 43.34
C GLY A 74 4.80 -19.16 43.20
N HIS A 75 4.09 -19.15 42.09
CA HIS A 75 2.94 -18.25 41.93
C HIS A 75 1.73 -18.70 42.75
N LEU A 76 0.98 -17.72 43.25
CA LEU A 76 -0.21 -17.92 44.09
C LEU A 76 -1.53 -17.71 43.33
N GLY A 77 -1.46 -17.43 42.03
CA GLY A 77 -2.60 -17.27 41.13
C GLY A 77 -2.33 -17.90 39.77
N SER A 78 -3.28 -17.77 38.84
CA SER A 78 -3.18 -18.24 37.46
C SER A 78 -1.94 -17.70 36.75
N ILE A 79 -1.30 -18.49 35.87
CA ILE A 79 -0.16 -18.04 35.06
C ILE A 79 -0.69 -17.48 33.73
N LEU A 80 -0.77 -16.16 33.63
CA LEU A 80 -1.48 -15.47 32.55
C LEU A 80 -0.61 -15.26 31.30
N CYS A 81 0.71 -15.11 31.46
CA CYS A 81 1.63 -14.96 30.36
C CYS A 81 2.99 -15.61 30.66
N LEU A 82 3.59 -16.21 29.63
CA LEU A 82 4.94 -16.75 29.64
C LEU A 82 5.69 -16.17 28.44
N THR A 83 6.85 -15.57 28.70
CA THR A 83 7.71 -15.00 27.66
C THR A 83 9.15 -15.41 27.88
N LEU A 84 9.83 -15.84 26.82
CA LEU A 84 11.25 -16.18 26.87
C LEU A 84 12.11 -14.99 26.47
N ARG A 85 13.29 -14.90 27.09
CA ARG A 85 14.39 -14.09 26.55
C ARG A 85 14.86 -14.67 25.22
N GLU A 86 15.41 -13.84 24.33
CA GLU A 86 15.80 -14.26 22.97
C GLU A 86 16.86 -15.36 22.94
N ASP A 87 17.74 -15.42 23.96
CA ASP A 87 18.72 -16.49 24.11
C ASP A 87 18.15 -17.77 24.77
N GLY A 88 16.86 -17.75 25.13
CA GLY A 88 16.14 -18.84 25.77
C GLY A 88 16.51 -19.08 27.24
N LYS A 89 17.46 -18.32 27.82
CA LYS A 89 17.99 -18.64 29.16
C LYS A 89 17.06 -18.25 30.29
N TRP A 90 16.30 -17.18 30.12
CA TRP A 90 15.35 -16.70 31.12
C TRP A 90 13.92 -16.84 30.62
N LEU A 91 13.07 -17.33 31.52
CA LEU A 91 11.62 -17.35 31.36
C LEU A 91 11.00 -16.32 32.30
N PHE A 92 10.19 -15.42 31.74
CA PHE A 92 9.37 -14.48 32.49
C PHE A 92 7.97 -15.05 32.62
N SER A 93 7.43 -15.10 33.84
CA SER A 93 6.06 -15.52 34.09
C SER A 93 5.29 -14.44 34.84
N SER A 94 4.12 -14.07 34.31
CA SER A 94 3.20 -13.16 34.97
C SER A 94 1.99 -13.91 35.52
N SER A 95 1.42 -13.41 36.62
CA SER A 95 0.34 -14.11 37.32
C SER A 95 -0.78 -13.20 37.82
N GLY A 96 -1.94 -13.80 38.06
CA GLY A 96 -3.05 -13.20 38.79
C GLY A 96 -2.76 -12.92 40.28
N ASP A 97 -1.58 -13.28 40.79
CA ASP A 97 -1.12 -12.86 42.12
C ASP A 97 -0.49 -11.44 42.12
N GLY A 98 -0.48 -10.74 40.99
CA GLY A 98 0.06 -9.39 40.87
C GLY A 98 1.59 -9.33 40.73
N THR A 99 2.27 -10.46 40.52
CA THR A 99 3.73 -10.54 40.46
C THR A 99 4.26 -11.07 39.13
N VAL A 100 5.54 -10.78 38.87
CA VAL A 100 6.32 -11.38 37.77
C VAL A 100 7.52 -12.11 38.36
N ARG A 101 7.74 -13.35 37.92
CA ARG A 101 8.93 -14.14 38.29
C ARG A 101 9.82 -14.37 37.08
N VAL A 102 11.13 -14.42 37.33
CA VAL A 102 12.14 -14.76 36.34
C VAL A 102 12.80 -16.07 36.72
N TRP A 103 12.76 -17.03 35.82
CA TRP A 103 13.28 -18.38 36.02
C TRP A 103 14.47 -18.62 35.12
N ASP A 104 15.46 -19.33 35.65
CA ASP A 104 16.52 -19.88 34.85
C ASP A 104 16.04 -21.17 34.17
N THR A 105 16.14 -21.25 32.85
CA THR A 105 15.61 -22.38 32.06
C THR A 105 16.53 -23.61 32.06
N GLU A 106 17.77 -23.48 32.52
CA GLU A 106 18.72 -24.60 32.61
C GLU A 106 18.62 -25.30 33.97
N THR A 107 18.56 -24.52 35.05
CA THR A 107 18.51 -24.99 36.44
C THR A 107 17.11 -25.07 37.03
N PHE A 108 16.12 -24.44 36.39
CA PHE A 108 14.73 -24.34 36.85
C PHE A 108 14.54 -23.57 38.16
N ASN A 109 15.53 -22.78 38.56
CA ASN A 109 15.48 -21.97 39.76
C ASN A 109 14.83 -20.61 39.51
N CYS A 110 14.07 -20.13 40.51
CA CYS A 110 13.52 -18.78 40.53
C CYS A 110 14.64 -17.79 40.86
N LEU A 111 15.05 -16.96 39.90
CA LEU A 111 16.11 -15.96 40.08
C LEU A 111 15.56 -14.69 40.75
N TYR A 112 14.46 -14.17 40.20
CA TYR A 112 13.89 -12.89 40.59
C TYR A 112 12.40 -12.98 40.87
N HIS A 113 11.97 -12.26 41.91
CA HIS A 113 10.59 -12.03 42.24
C HIS A 113 10.30 -10.53 42.22
N ILE A 114 9.59 -10.09 41.20
CA ILE A 114 9.35 -8.68 40.89
C ILE A 114 7.89 -8.36 41.19
N HIS A 115 7.64 -7.32 41.98
CA HIS A 115 6.31 -6.86 42.32
C HIS A 115 6.17 -5.36 42.09
N SER A 116 4.95 -4.92 41.79
CA SER A 116 4.62 -3.49 41.67
C SER A 116 4.59 -2.83 43.05
N SER A 117 4.96 -1.55 43.13
CA SER A 117 4.77 -0.73 44.34
C SER A 117 3.31 -0.40 44.63
N GLN A 118 2.43 -0.63 43.65
CA GLN A 118 0.99 -0.38 43.70
C GLN A 118 0.20 -1.67 43.46
N ASP A 119 -1.04 -1.71 43.94
CA ASP A 119 -1.96 -2.81 43.63
C ASP A 119 -2.35 -2.79 42.14
N VAL A 120 -1.95 -3.84 41.43
CA VAL A 120 -2.11 -3.98 39.98
C VAL A 120 -3.25 -4.90 39.57
N GLY A 121 -3.78 -5.68 40.52
CA GLY A 121 -4.61 -6.85 40.20
C GLY A 121 -3.84 -7.86 39.35
N ASP A 122 -4.51 -8.42 38.34
CA ASP A 122 -3.92 -9.40 37.43
C ASP A 122 -2.84 -8.78 36.52
N VAL A 123 -1.75 -9.52 36.31
CA VAL A 123 -0.72 -9.18 35.33
C VAL A 123 -0.90 -10.01 34.06
N PHE A 124 -1.56 -9.42 33.06
CA PHE A 124 -1.99 -10.14 31.85
C PHE A 124 -0.88 -10.40 30.84
N SER A 125 0.12 -9.52 30.73
CA SER A 125 1.13 -9.63 29.69
C SER A 125 2.50 -9.13 30.14
N VAL A 126 3.54 -9.79 29.64
CA VAL A 126 4.94 -9.44 29.90
C VAL A 126 5.78 -9.62 28.64
N VAL A 127 6.60 -8.63 28.31
CA VAL A 127 7.57 -8.68 27.20
C VAL A 127 8.93 -8.18 27.64
N PHE A 128 10.00 -8.67 27.02
CA PHE A 128 11.38 -8.32 27.39
C PHE A 128 12.15 -7.78 26.19
N SER A 129 12.70 -6.58 26.33
CA SER A 129 13.59 -5.96 25.34
C SER A 129 15.04 -6.32 25.64
N ASN A 130 15.67 -7.11 24.77
CA ASN A 130 17.10 -7.42 24.92
C ASN A 130 17.98 -6.20 24.68
N SER A 131 17.58 -5.33 23.74
CA SER A 131 18.36 -4.12 23.40
C SER A 131 18.43 -3.12 24.54
N LEU A 132 17.36 -3.01 25.32
CA LEU A 132 17.27 -2.12 26.48
C LEU A 132 17.50 -2.84 27.81
N ASN A 133 17.62 -4.17 27.81
CA ASN A 133 17.68 -5.01 29.01
C ASN A 133 16.55 -4.69 30.01
N THR A 134 15.36 -4.44 29.47
CA THR A 134 14.19 -3.91 30.22
C THR A 134 12.96 -4.75 29.94
N MET A 135 12.23 -5.11 31.00
CA MET A 135 10.95 -5.80 30.92
C MET A 135 9.80 -4.79 30.97
N TYR A 136 8.74 -5.05 30.20
CA TYR A 136 7.50 -4.27 30.21
C TYR A 136 6.30 -5.16 30.57
N ILE A 137 5.38 -4.62 31.34
CA ILE A 137 4.28 -5.35 31.97
C ILE A 137 2.95 -4.61 31.72
N GLY A 138 1.90 -5.35 31.33
CA GLY A 138 0.53 -4.86 31.19
C GLY A 138 -0.37 -5.39 32.31
N CYS A 139 -1.07 -4.47 33.00
CA CYS A 139 -1.81 -4.77 34.24
C CYS A 139 -3.33 -4.57 34.12
N GLN A 140 -4.08 -5.17 35.06
CA GLN A 140 -5.53 -5.00 35.21
C GLN A 140 -5.92 -3.58 35.65
N ASN A 141 -5.09 -2.91 36.46
CA ASN A 141 -5.32 -1.50 36.84
C ASN A 141 -5.07 -0.50 35.69
N THR A 142 -4.98 -0.95 34.44
CA THR A 142 -4.78 -0.16 33.21
C THR A 142 -3.38 0.48 33.08
N SER A 143 -2.44 0.14 33.95
CA SER A 143 -1.06 0.64 33.86
C SER A 143 -0.18 -0.21 32.94
N ILE A 144 0.81 0.45 32.34
CA ILE A 144 2.00 -0.20 31.77
C ILE A 144 3.17 0.12 32.70
N GLN A 145 3.89 -0.91 33.14
CA GLN A 145 5.05 -0.79 34.03
C GLN A 145 6.30 -1.34 33.37
N TRP A 146 7.48 -0.89 33.80
CA TRP A 146 8.73 -1.45 33.32
C TRP A 146 9.79 -1.61 34.41
N PHE A 147 10.72 -2.54 34.17
CA PHE A 147 11.83 -2.83 35.08
C PHE A 147 13.13 -3.03 34.30
N ASP A 148 14.12 -2.19 34.56
CA ASP A 148 15.47 -2.27 33.96
C ASP A 148 16.38 -3.13 34.84
N PHE A 149 16.94 -4.20 34.26
CA PHE A 149 17.83 -5.12 34.98
C PHE A 149 19.26 -4.56 35.14
N SER A 150 19.57 -3.42 34.52
CA SER A 150 20.90 -2.80 34.54
C SER A 150 21.15 -1.91 35.76
N ASP A 151 20.09 -1.40 36.39
CA ASP A 151 20.18 -0.27 37.35
C ASP A 151 19.67 -0.61 38.77
N SER A 152 19.47 -1.90 39.08
CA SER A 152 18.70 -2.30 40.26
C SER A 152 19.55 -2.73 41.47
N LYS A 153 19.25 -2.13 42.64
CA LYS A 153 19.68 -2.61 43.96
C LYS A 153 18.60 -3.54 44.54
N PRO A 154 18.95 -4.72 45.08
CA PRO A 154 17.97 -5.63 45.67
C PRO A 154 17.30 -4.99 46.90
N ASP A 155 16.02 -5.31 47.12
CA ASP A 155 15.31 -4.88 48.33
C ASP A 155 16.00 -5.47 49.57
N VAL A 156 16.42 -4.61 50.50
CA VAL A 156 16.83 -5.05 51.83
C VAL A 156 15.54 -5.39 52.58
N PRO A 157 15.40 -6.57 53.21
CA PRO A 157 14.16 -6.92 53.88
C PRO A 157 13.92 -5.97 55.05
N HIS A 158 13.06 -4.98 54.84
CA HIS A 158 12.37 -4.25 55.90
C HIS A 158 10.92 -4.71 55.84
N SER A 159 10.52 -5.49 56.82
CA SER A 159 9.14 -5.90 57.01
C SER A 159 8.28 -4.66 57.31
N PRO A 160 7.15 -4.50 56.61
CA PRO A 160 5.92 -4.15 57.28
C PRO A 160 4.93 -5.30 57.12
N ASN A 161 4.40 -5.77 58.25
CA ASN A 161 3.28 -6.70 58.30
C ASN A 161 2.09 -6.12 57.52
N ILE A 162 1.87 -6.56 56.27
CA ILE A 162 0.56 -6.47 55.63
C ILE A 162 -0.15 -7.81 55.85
N THR A 163 -0.44 -8.08 57.13
CA THR A 163 -1.41 -9.09 57.56
C THR A 163 -2.54 -8.38 58.29
N HIS A 164 -3.32 -7.57 57.58
CA HIS A 164 -4.61 -7.07 58.05
C HIS A 164 -5.42 -6.75 56.78
N THR A 165 -6.08 -7.73 56.15
CA THR A 165 -7.55 -7.69 56.04
C THR A 165 -8.24 -9.02 55.67
N LEU A 166 -7.59 -10.19 55.73
CA LEU A 166 -8.26 -11.49 55.45
C LEU A 166 -8.00 -12.56 56.53
N ARG A 167 -8.09 -12.18 57.82
CA ARG A 167 -7.93 -13.14 58.95
C ARG A 167 -9.15 -13.29 59.87
N ASN A 168 -10.29 -12.70 59.52
CA ASN A 168 -11.53 -12.88 60.25
C ASN A 168 -12.49 -13.77 59.46
N HIS A 169 -12.23 -15.08 59.46
CA HIS A 169 -13.22 -16.17 59.44
C HIS A 169 -12.55 -17.51 59.06
N MET A 170 -11.70 -18.06 59.94
CA MET A 170 -11.40 -19.49 59.97
C MET A 170 -11.06 -19.91 61.41
N PRO A 171 -11.66 -20.98 61.97
CA PRO A 171 -11.31 -21.50 63.29
C PRO A 171 -9.88 -22.07 63.30
N ARG A 172 -9.15 -21.82 64.39
CA ARG A 172 -7.82 -22.38 64.67
C ARG A 172 -7.92 -23.90 64.86
N PHE A 173 -7.58 -24.71 63.86
CA PHE A 173 -7.41 -26.16 64.08
C PHE A 173 -6.39 -26.90 63.18
N PHE A 174 -5.64 -26.23 62.30
CA PHE A 174 -4.54 -26.88 61.57
C PHE A 174 -3.29 -26.00 61.55
N GLU A 175 -2.55 -25.99 62.65
CA GLU A 175 -1.12 -25.71 62.64
C GLU A 175 -0.41 -27.05 62.38
N GLY A 176 0.11 -27.25 61.17
CA GLY A 176 0.88 -28.45 60.84
C GLY A 176 1.01 -28.70 59.35
N ALA A 177 1.85 -27.93 58.66
CA ALA A 177 2.49 -28.35 57.42
C ALA A 177 3.79 -27.55 57.21
N ALA A 178 4.81 -28.24 56.70
CA ALA A 178 6.22 -27.88 56.75
C ALA A 178 6.55 -26.53 56.05
N ARG A 179 7.46 -25.76 56.68
CA ARG A 179 8.25 -24.72 55.99
C ARG A 179 9.22 -25.44 55.04
N GLU A 180 8.94 -25.43 53.75
CA GLU A 180 9.96 -25.72 52.74
C GLU A 180 10.96 -24.54 52.67
N PRO A 181 12.24 -24.82 52.38
CA PRO A 181 13.28 -23.79 52.41
C PRO A 181 13.11 -22.84 51.22
N GLU A 182 12.73 -21.58 51.46
CA GLU A 182 12.86 -20.53 50.45
C GLU A 182 14.37 -20.31 50.19
N GLU A 183 14.90 -20.93 49.15
CA GLU A 183 16.21 -20.59 48.59
C GLU A 183 16.24 -19.11 48.15
N GLN A 184 17.45 -18.55 48.01
CA GLN A 184 17.78 -17.12 47.84
C GLN A 184 17.16 -16.46 46.58
N VAL A 185 15.84 -16.27 46.53
CA VAL A 185 15.18 -15.51 45.46
C VAL A 185 15.40 -14.02 45.71
N THR A 186 15.98 -13.33 44.73
CA THR A 186 16.19 -11.88 44.84
C THR A 186 14.88 -11.15 44.57
N ARG A 187 14.44 -10.31 45.51
CA ARG A 187 13.17 -9.57 45.42
C ARG A 187 13.44 -8.14 44.95
N TYR A 188 12.61 -7.66 44.03
CA TYR A 188 12.63 -6.30 43.52
C TYR A 188 11.21 -5.70 43.55
N SER A 189 11.13 -4.41 43.85
CA SER A 189 9.92 -3.61 43.70
C SER A 189 10.07 -2.65 42.52
N ILE A 190 9.05 -2.53 41.67
CA ILE A 190 9.03 -1.58 40.56
C ILE A 190 8.82 -0.16 41.13
N PRO A 191 9.76 0.78 40.93
CA PRO A 191 9.61 2.15 41.42
C PRO A 191 8.41 2.86 40.79
N GLU A 192 7.77 3.77 41.51
CA GLU A 192 6.64 4.56 40.98
C GLU A 192 7.00 5.38 39.72
N SER A 193 8.28 5.77 39.57
CA SER A 193 8.77 6.44 38.36
C SER A 193 8.76 5.56 37.12
N CYS A 194 8.60 4.24 37.29
CA CYS A 194 8.57 3.25 36.23
C CYS A 194 7.14 2.74 35.93
N ILE A 195 6.13 3.52 36.31
CA ILE A 195 4.71 3.19 36.15
C ILE A 195 4.05 4.28 35.31
N TYR A 196 3.50 3.89 34.16
CA TYR A 196 2.61 4.74 33.36
C TYR A 196 1.16 4.40 33.70
N GLN A 197 0.53 5.25 34.52
CA GLN A 197 -0.85 5.07 34.95
C GLN A 197 -1.86 5.43 33.85
N ASN A 198 -3.01 4.74 33.85
CA ASN A 198 -4.10 4.94 32.88
C ASN A 198 -3.60 4.94 31.42
N SER A 199 -2.73 3.99 31.10
CA SER A 199 -2.20 3.83 29.73
C SER A 199 -3.32 3.55 28.72
N HIS A 200 -4.41 2.91 29.18
CA HIS A 200 -5.63 2.61 28.44
C HIS A 200 -6.88 2.83 29.33
N PHE A 201 -8.08 2.87 28.72
CA PHE A 201 -9.37 2.89 29.42
C PHE A 201 -9.92 1.48 29.71
N GLY A 202 -9.11 0.44 29.50
CA GLY A 202 -9.41 -0.95 29.81
C GLY A 202 -8.15 -1.73 30.20
N TYR A 203 -8.31 -3.02 30.54
CA TYR A 203 -7.19 -3.89 30.92
C TYR A 203 -6.18 -4.01 29.78
N VAL A 204 -4.89 -4.10 30.10
CA VAL A 204 -3.82 -4.24 29.10
C VAL A 204 -3.56 -5.72 28.86
N TYR A 205 -4.34 -6.32 27.96
CA TYR A 205 -4.35 -7.77 27.74
C TYR A 205 -3.09 -8.30 27.05
N CYS A 206 -2.54 -7.55 26.10
CA CYS A 206 -1.39 -8.00 25.33
C CYS A 206 -0.37 -6.88 25.10
N LEU A 207 0.90 -7.27 25.17
CA LEU A 207 2.04 -6.45 24.80
C LEU A 207 2.83 -7.17 23.71
N LEU A 208 3.42 -6.39 22.81
CA LEU A 208 4.30 -6.90 21.76
C LEU A 208 5.44 -5.91 21.55
N LEU A 209 6.66 -6.41 21.39
CA LEU A 209 7.81 -5.60 20.97
C LEU A 209 8.03 -5.79 19.48
N GLY A 210 8.39 -4.71 18.79
CA GLY A 210 8.66 -4.79 17.36
C GLY A 210 9.26 -3.52 16.79
N LYS A 211 9.61 -3.57 15.50
CA LYS A 211 10.11 -2.42 14.75
C LYS A 211 8.99 -1.84 13.90
N VAL A 212 8.91 -0.51 13.88
CA VAL A 212 8.01 0.25 13.00
C VAL A 212 8.85 0.83 11.87
N PRO A 213 8.44 0.69 10.58
CA PRO A 213 9.13 1.35 9.48
C PRO A 213 9.23 2.87 9.72
N ASN A 214 10.38 3.46 9.42
CA ASN A 214 10.69 4.88 9.59
C ASN A 214 10.82 5.38 11.05
N GLU A 215 10.71 4.51 12.05
CA GLU A 215 11.00 4.85 13.44
C GLU A 215 12.34 4.23 13.87
N GLU A 216 13.12 4.99 14.63
CA GLU A 216 14.37 4.50 15.19
C GLU A 216 14.13 3.72 16.48
N GLY A 217 14.69 2.51 16.55
CA GLY A 217 14.67 1.66 17.75
C GLY A 217 13.51 0.66 17.79
N GLU A 218 13.33 0.09 18.96
CA GLU A 218 12.25 -0.86 19.26
C GLU A 218 11.04 -0.11 19.83
N ILE A 219 9.84 -0.51 19.40
CA ILE A 219 8.56 0.08 19.79
C ILE A 219 7.76 -0.96 20.55
N LEU A 220 7.12 -0.53 21.63
CA LEU A 220 6.15 -1.34 22.37
C LEU A 220 4.75 -1.10 21.81
N PHE A 221 4.05 -2.17 21.51
CA PHE A 221 2.63 -2.17 21.15
C PHE A 221 1.83 -2.69 22.34
N SER A 222 0.74 -2.01 22.68
CA SER A 222 -0.17 -2.44 23.74
C SER A 222 -1.60 -2.53 23.23
N GLY A 223 -2.21 -3.69 23.42
CA GLY A 223 -3.62 -3.96 23.13
C GLY A 223 -4.43 -4.03 24.41
N SER A 224 -5.63 -3.45 24.38
CA SER A 224 -6.47 -3.30 25.56
C SER A 224 -7.94 -3.61 25.30
N GLY A 225 -8.71 -3.77 26.37
CA GLY A 225 -10.17 -3.89 26.36
C GLY A 225 -10.91 -2.72 25.71
N GLU A 226 -10.28 -1.55 25.54
CA GLU A 226 -10.86 -0.44 24.76
C GLU A 226 -10.86 -0.68 23.24
N GLY A 227 -10.16 -1.73 22.78
CA GLY A 227 -10.02 -2.09 21.37
C GLY A 227 -8.89 -1.37 20.64
N ASP A 228 -8.46 -0.19 21.10
CA ASP A 228 -7.33 0.52 20.50
C ASP A 228 -5.99 -0.16 20.77
N ILE A 229 -5.06 0.02 19.83
CA ILE A 229 -3.66 -0.37 19.96
C ILE A 229 -2.82 0.89 20.11
N LYS A 230 -2.02 0.98 21.18
CA LYS A 230 -1.11 2.12 21.40
C LYS A 230 0.32 1.70 21.14
N LEU A 231 1.06 2.60 20.49
CA LEU A 231 2.48 2.48 20.20
C LEU A 231 3.24 3.39 21.14
N TRP A 232 4.30 2.87 21.75
CA TRP A 232 5.13 3.58 22.73
C TRP A 232 6.58 3.52 22.31
N LYS A 233 7.22 4.69 22.25
CA LYS A 233 8.65 4.81 22.01
C LYS A 233 9.41 4.42 23.26
N LEU A 234 10.44 3.60 23.08
CA LEU A 234 11.24 3.06 24.17
C LEU A 234 12.62 3.74 24.22
N HIS A 235 13.06 4.06 25.43
CA HIS A 235 14.33 4.70 25.69
C HIS A 235 15.01 4.06 26.90
N LYS A 236 16.33 3.83 26.79
CA LYS A 236 17.11 3.27 27.91
C LYS A 236 17.11 4.23 29.10
N GLY A 237 16.70 3.75 30.27
CA GLY A 237 16.69 4.53 31.51
C GLY A 237 15.73 5.73 31.55
N LYS A 238 14.80 5.85 30.59
CA LYS A 238 13.79 6.91 30.54
C LYS A 238 12.38 6.31 30.48
N PRO A 239 11.34 7.07 30.88
CA PRO A 239 9.97 6.64 30.73
C PRO A 239 9.59 6.35 29.28
N ILE A 240 8.61 5.46 29.10
CA ILE A 240 7.99 5.23 27.80
C ILE A 240 7.25 6.50 27.33
N GLU A 241 7.31 6.78 26.03
CA GLU A 241 6.67 7.96 25.44
C GLU A 241 5.57 7.53 24.45
N PRO A 242 4.35 8.09 24.51
CA PRO A 242 3.29 7.74 23.57
C PRO A 242 3.65 8.22 22.17
N LEU A 243 3.62 7.31 21.19
CA LEU A 243 3.94 7.59 19.79
C LEU A 243 2.67 7.78 18.94
N ARG A 244 1.76 6.80 18.98
CA ARG A 244 0.56 6.77 18.13
C ARG A 244 -0.49 5.81 18.66
N THR A 245 -1.76 6.05 18.29
CA THR A 245 -2.88 5.14 18.56
C THR A 245 -3.48 4.65 17.24
N LEU A 246 -3.55 3.33 17.06
CA LEU A 246 -4.27 2.70 15.96
C LEU A 246 -5.70 2.40 16.41
N LYS A 247 -6.66 3.03 15.74
CA LYS A 247 -8.09 2.83 16.02
C LYS A 247 -8.55 1.53 15.36
N ALA A 248 -8.85 0.53 16.17
CA ALA A 248 -9.34 -0.76 15.66
C ALA A 248 -10.85 -0.76 15.34
N GLY A 249 -11.57 0.35 15.50
CA GLY A 249 -13.03 0.38 15.30
C GLY A 249 -13.81 0.04 16.57
N VAL A 250 -15.12 0.29 16.55
CA VAL A 250 -15.97 0.43 17.75
C VAL A 250 -16.23 -0.92 18.45
N ASP A 251 -16.02 -0.93 19.78
CA ASP A 251 -16.47 -1.91 20.80
C ASP A 251 -15.97 -3.37 20.77
N ALA A 252 -14.76 -3.66 20.27
CA ALA A 252 -14.16 -5.00 20.40
C ALA A 252 -12.75 -4.95 21.02
N SER A 253 -12.57 -5.60 22.18
CA SER A 253 -11.29 -5.69 22.90
C SER A 253 -10.16 -6.25 22.02
N THR A 254 -8.95 -5.71 22.13
CA THR A 254 -7.75 -6.28 21.50
C THR A 254 -7.11 -7.27 22.46
N LEU A 255 -7.11 -8.54 22.07
CA LEU A 255 -6.73 -9.67 22.95
C LEU A 255 -5.37 -10.28 22.56
N ALA A 256 -5.01 -10.22 21.28
CA ALA A 256 -3.74 -10.77 20.79
C ALA A 256 -3.11 -9.85 19.74
N LEU A 257 -1.78 -9.78 19.75
CA LEU A 257 -1.00 -9.06 18.75
C LEU A 257 0.08 -9.98 18.17
N ALA A 258 0.33 -9.83 16.87
CA ALA A 258 1.49 -10.41 16.23
C ALA A 258 2.01 -9.49 15.12
N LEU A 259 3.32 -9.52 14.87
CA LEU A 259 3.99 -8.66 13.91
C LEU A 259 4.68 -9.49 12.82
N HIS A 260 4.45 -9.15 11.56
CA HIS A 260 5.13 -9.79 10.44
C HIS A 260 5.29 -8.82 9.25
N ASP A 261 6.50 -8.69 8.70
CA ASP A 261 6.77 -7.90 7.47
C ASP A 261 6.17 -6.47 7.46
N GLY A 262 6.20 -5.78 8.61
CA GLY A 262 5.64 -4.43 8.74
C GLY A 262 4.10 -4.39 8.80
N PHE A 263 3.46 -5.55 8.93
CA PHE A 263 2.03 -5.67 9.22
C PHE A 263 1.79 -6.09 10.65
N LEU A 264 0.93 -5.35 11.34
CA LEU A 264 0.48 -5.68 12.69
C LEU A 264 -0.88 -6.38 12.61
N PHE A 265 -0.92 -7.60 13.14
CA PHE A 265 -2.11 -8.42 13.26
C PHE A 265 -2.69 -8.24 14.65
N CYS A 266 -3.98 -7.98 14.71
CA CYS A 266 -4.73 -7.70 15.92
C CYS A 266 -5.91 -8.66 16.00
N GLY A 267 -5.82 -9.64 16.89
CA GLY A 267 -6.93 -10.52 17.24
C GLY A 267 -7.86 -9.79 18.20
N SER A 268 -9.13 -9.69 17.82
CA SER A 268 -10.13 -9.00 18.63
C SER A 268 -11.16 -9.95 19.23
N GLN A 269 -11.86 -9.41 20.22
CA GLN A 269 -13.15 -9.93 20.67
C GLN A 269 -14.11 -10.04 19.48
N GLY A 270 -14.94 -11.09 19.45
CA GLY A 270 -15.87 -11.39 18.35
C GLY A 270 -15.24 -12.00 17.10
N GLY A 271 -14.00 -12.50 17.19
CA GLY A 271 -13.42 -13.37 16.16
C GLY A 271 -12.80 -12.69 14.96
N ASN A 272 -12.64 -11.36 14.97
CA ASN A 272 -11.98 -10.66 13.88
C ASN A 272 -10.46 -10.62 14.04
N ILE A 273 -9.75 -10.70 12.91
CA ILE A 273 -8.33 -10.33 12.83
C ILE A 273 -8.21 -9.07 11.97
N LYS A 274 -7.77 -8.00 12.60
CA LYS A 274 -7.50 -6.72 11.93
C LYS A 274 -6.04 -6.64 11.56
N VAL A 275 -5.76 -6.21 10.33
CA VAL A 275 -4.40 -6.09 9.79
C VAL A 275 -4.11 -4.62 9.53
N PHE A 276 -3.13 -4.09 10.25
CA PHE A 276 -2.63 -2.74 10.07
C PHE A 276 -1.33 -2.73 9.30
N ASP A 277 -1.18 -1.77 8.41
CA ASP A 277 0.10 -1.42 7.84
C ASP A 277 0.86 -0.52 8.81
N LEU A 278 2.01 -0.94 9.31
CA LEU A 278 2.80 -0.10 10.21
C LEU A 278 3.53 1.03 9.51
N GLU A 279 3.62 1.00 8.18
CA GLU A 279 4.21 2.10 7.43
C GLU A 279 3.23 3.27 7.26
N THR A 280 1.97 2.97 6.95
CA THR A 280 0.93 4.01 6.75
C THR A 280 0.03 4.20 7.98
N PHE A 281 0.15 3.33 8.98
CA PHE A 281 -0.71 3.25 10.17
C PHE A 281 -2.20 3.08 9.85
N GLN A 282 -2.53 2.60 8.65
CA GLN A 282 -3.90 2.40 8.21
C GLN A 282 -4.33 0.94 8.40
N LEU A 283 -5.61 0.76 8.74
CA LEU A 283 -6.26 -0.54 8.70
C LEU A 283 -6.38 -0.98 7.23
N ILE A 284 -5.72 -2.07 6.88
CA ILE A 284 -5.76 -2.65 5.53
C ILE A 284 -7.01 -3.51 5.38
N ARG A 285 -7.25 -4.37 6.37
CA ARG A 285 -8.27 -5.42 6.29
C ARG A 285 -8.78 -5.79 7.67
N SER A 286 -10.07 -6.09 7.74
CA SER A 286 -10.68 -6.79 8.87
C SER A 286 -11.18 -8.14 8.38
N LEU A 287 -10.59 -9.22 8.88
CA LEU A 287 -10.91 -10.59 8.53
C LEU A 287 -11.91 -11.13 9.55
N ILE A 288 -13.03 -11.69 9.09
CA ILE A 288 -13.90 -12.52 9.95
C ILE A 288 -13.20 -13.87 10.08
N ALA A 289 -12.30 -13.95 11.06
CA ALA A 289 -11.35 -15.04 11.17
C ALA A 289 -11.95 -16.24 11.91
N HIS A 290 -12.72 -16.00 12.96
CA HIS A 290 -13.28 -17.01 13.85
C HIS A 290 -14.73 -16.67 14.24
N GLU A 291 -15.44 -17.63 14.83
CA GLU A 291 -16.82 -17.42 15.31
C GLU A 291 -16.86 -16.81 16.72
N ASP A 292 -15.72 -16.81 17.41
CA ASP A 292 -15.54 -16.34 18.79
C ASP A 292 -14.16 -15.68 18.95
N ASP A 293 -13.87 -15.11 20.11
CA ASP A 293 -12.69 -14.31 20.44
C ASP A 293 -11.36 -14.90 19.92
N VAL A 294 -10.51 -14.06 19.31
CA VAL A 294 -9.16 -14.46 18.89
C VAL A 294 -8.20 -14.22 20.05
N LEU A 295 -7.79 -15.30 20.72
CA LEU A 295 -7.07 -15.24 21.99
C LEU A 295 -5.55 -15.30 21.83
N SER A 296 -5.05 -15.86 20.73
CA SER A 296 -3.59 -15.93 20.51
C SER A 296 -3.25 -15.87 19.02
N LEU A 297 -2.14 -15.20 18.72
CA LEU A 297 -1.58 -15.07 17.38
C LEU A 297 -0.09 -15.36 17.42
N VAL A 298 0.39 -16.17 16.48
CA VAL A 298 1.82 -16.48 16.31
C VAL A 298 2.19 -16.37 14.85
N VAL A 299 3.35 -15.78 14.57
CA VAL A 299 3.91 -15.63 13.23
C VAL A 299 5.08 -16.59 13.07
N ARG A 300 5.11 -17.33 11.96
CA ARG A 300 6.25 -18.18 11.59
C ARG A 300 6.52 -18.12 10.09
N GLY A 301 7.76 -17.76 9.74
CA GLY A 301 8.12 -17.57 8.33
C GLY A 301 7.22 -16.50 7.73
N SER A 302 6.56 -16.80 6.61
CA SER A 302 5.61 -15.90 5.94
C SER A 302 4.13 -16.17 6.29
N GLN A 303 3.87 -16.89 7.37
CA GLN A 303 2.54 -17.38 7.73
C GLN A 303 2.14 -16.92 9.13
N VAL A 304 0.83 -16.73 9.31
CA VAL A 304 0.24 -16.34 10.59
C VAL A 304 -0.69 -17.45 11.05
N TYR A 305 -0.67 -17.74 12.34
CA TYR A 305 -1.52 -18.71 13.00
C TYR A 305 -2.38 -18.00 14.03
N SER A 306 -3.67 -18.32 14.05
CA SER A 306 -4.62 -17.79 15.02
C SER A 306 -5.29 -18.89 15.80
N ALA A 307 -5.49 -18.66 17.10
CA ALA A 307 -6.25 -19.50 17.99
C ALA A 307 -7.43 -18.72 18.56
N SER A 308 -8.56 -19.39 18.72
CA SER A 308 -9.79 -18.76 19.16
C SER A 308 -10.50 -19.55 20.25
N ALA A 309 -11.35 -18.82 20.98
CA ALA A 309 -12.32 -19.36 21.91
C ALA A 309 -13.27 -20.39 21.27
N ASP A 310 -13.44 -20.38 19.94
CA ASP A 310 -14.25 -21.33 19.18
C ASP A 310 -13.66 -22.75 19.09
N GLY A 311 -12.48 -22.97 19.67
CA GLY A 311 -11.78 -24.26 19.70
C GLY A 311 -10.98 -24.57 18.41
N VAL A 312 -10.82 -23.59 17.53
CA VAL A 312 -10.15 -23.74 16.23
C VAL A 312 -8.82 -23.00 16.20
N VAL A 313 -7.82 -23.65 15.62
CA VAL A 313 -6.58 -23.01 15.17
C VAL A 313 -6.62 -22.85 13.65
N LYS A 314 -6.35 -21.67 13.12
CA LYS A 314 -6.31 -21.41 11.68
C LYS A 314 -4.92 -20.97 11.23
N GLN A 315 -4.57 -21.37 10.01
CA GLN A 315 -3.35 -20.95 9.32
C GLN A 315 -3.73 -20.00 8.19
N TRP A 316 -2.99 -18.91 8.08
CA TRP A 316 -3.24 -17.85 7.11
C TRP A 316 -2.07 -17.70 6.14
N SER A 317 -2.41 -17.47 4.87
CA SER A 317 -1.44 -17.16 3.82
C SER A 317 -0.92 -15.73 3.97
N ARG A 318 0.11 -15.39 3.18
CA ARG A 318 0.63 -14.02 3.09
C ARG A 318 -0.42 -13.01 2.62
N GLY A 319 -1.41 -13.43 1.83
CA GLY A 319 -2.54 -12.62 1.36
C GLY A 319 -3.78 -12.73 2.24
N PHE A 320 -3.63 -13.18 3.49
CA PHE A 320 -4.71 -13.30 4.47
C PHE A 320 -5.82 -14.28 4.10
N GLU A 321 -5.52 -15.26 3.26
CA GLU A 321 -6.45 -16.34 2.92
C GLU A 321 -6.29 -17.50 3.91
N PRO A 322 -7.38 -18.12 4.37
CA PRO A 322 -7.29 -19.29 5.24
C PRO A 322 -6.73 -20.47 4.44
N LEU A 323 -5.59 -21.01 4.87
CA LEU A 323 -4.93 -22.17 4.27
C LEU A 323 -5.39 -23.48 4.89
N GLN A 324 -5.48 -23.51 6.22
CA GLN A 324 -5.87 -24.69 7.00
C GLN A 324 -6.63 -24.27 8.27
N ALA A 325 -7.45 -25.19 8.78
CA ALA A 325 -8.16 -25.03 10.05
C ALA A 325 -8.16 -26.36 10.81
N TRP A 326 -7.72 -26.34 12.06
CA TRP A 326 -7.66 -27.49 12.95
C TRP A 326 -8.64 -27.31 14.10
N ARG A 327 -9.59 -28.24 14.24
CA ARG A 327 -10.58 -28.29 15.33
C ARG A 327 -10.40 -29.58 16.11
N ASP A 328 -9.40 -29.60 16.97
CA ASP A 328 -9.04 -30.79 17.78
C ASP A 328 -9.25 -30.53 19.28
N HIS A 329 -9.24 -29.28 19.73
CA HIS A 329 -9.63 -28.94 21.09
C HIS A 329 -11.15 -29.05 21.27
N LYS A 330 -11.57 -29.54 22.44
CA LYS A 330 -12.98 -29.61 22.85
C LYS A 330 -13.46 -28.35 23.57
N GLY A 331 -12.53 -27.46 23.93
CA GLY A 331 -12.78 -26.16 24.53
C GLY A 331 -12.02 -25.05 23.78
N SER A 332 -11.98 -23.87 24.38
CA SER A 332 -11.30 -22.70 23.83
C SER A 332 -9.80 -22.92 23.70
N VAL A 333 -9.20 -22.46 22.59
CA VAL A 333 -7.73 -22.47 22.42
C VAL A 333 -7.20 -21.15 22.94
N LEU A 334 -6.53 -21.20 24.09
CA LEU A 334 -6.18 -20.02 24.87
C LEU A 334 -4.79 -19.46 24.52
N SER A 335 -3.87 -20.34 24.09
CA SER A 335 -2.48 -19.95 23.83
C SER A 335 -1.88 -20.72 22.66
N LEU A 336 -0.94 -20.06 21.97
CA LEU A 336 -0.12 -20.63 20.92
C LEU A 336 1.36 -20.40 21.23
N ALA A 337 2.18 -21.38 20.85
CA ALA A 337 3.63 -21.26 20.77
C ALA A 337 4.12 -21.92 19.48
N SER A 338 5.32 -21.56 19.02
CA SER A 338 5.93 -22.20 17.86
C SER A 338 7.43 -22.41 18.06
N THR A 339 7.94 -23.48 17.46
CA THR A 339 9.37 -23.78 17.33
C THR A 339 9.76 -23.81 15.84
N ARG A 340 10.96 -24.29 15.50
CA ARG A 340 11.29 -24.57 14.08
C ARG A 340 10.47 -25.70 13.49
N THR A 341 10.04 -26.65 14.30
CA THR A 341 9.45 -27.91 13.87
C THR A 341 7.97 -28.00 14.15
N TYR A 342 7.50 -27.34 15.21
CA TYR A 342 6.17 -27.54 15.76
C TYR A 342 5.39 -26.24 15.93
N LEU A 343 4.09 -26.33 15.66
CA LEU A 343 3.08 -25.43 16.19
C LEU A 343 2.49 -26.12 17.42
N ILE A 344 2.32 -25.39 18.51
CA ILE A 344 1.85 -25.91 19.79
C ILE A 344 0.70 -25.04 20.26
N SER A 345 -0.39 -25.64 20.75
CA SER A 345 -1.49 -24.90 21.36
C SER A 345 -1.92 -25.48 22.69
N GLY A 346 -2.39 -24.59 23.57
CA GLY A 346 -2.95 -24.91 24.87
C GLY A 346 -4.43 -24.59 24.90
N GLY A 347 -5.23 -25.52 25.43
CA GLY A 347 -6.68 -25.38 25.51
C GLY A 347 -7.21 -25.27 26.93
N SER A 348 -8.45 -24.79 27.05
CA SER A 348 -9.26 -24.89 28.27
C SER A 348 -9.74 -26.32 28.56
N ASP A 349 -9.45 -27.26 27.66
CA ASP A 349 -9.74 -28.68 27.78
C ASP A 349 -8.58 -29.47 28.41
N GLN A 350 -7.62 -28.79 29.05
CA GLN A 350 -6.46 -29.37 29.76
C GLN A 350 -5.41 -29.99 28.83
N PHE A 351 -5.60 -29.91 27.51
CA PHE A 351 -4.69 -30.51 26.55
C PHE A 351 -3.73 -29.49 25.95
N ILE A 352 -2.51 -29.96 25.69
CA ILE A 352 -1.53 -29.33 24.83
C ILE A 352 -1.43 -30.18 23.57
N LYS A 353 -1.66 -29.57 22.41
CA LYS A 353 -1.63 -30.25 21.12
C LYS A 353 -0.47 -29.75 20.29
N ILE A 354 0.14 -30.68 19.54
CA ILE A 354 1.36 -30.43 18.78
C ILE A 354 1.12 -30.81 17.32
N TRP A 355 1.45 -29.90 16.40
CA TRP A 355 1.36 -30.10 14.96
C TRP A 355 2.70 -29.86 14.28
N PRO A 356 3.06 -30.66 13.26
CA PRO A 356 4.27 -30.44 12.50
C PRO A 356 4.08 -29.24 11.56
N ILE A 357 5.05 -28.32 11.58
CA ILE A 357 5.13 -27.27 10.57
C ILE A 357 5.87 -27.86 9.37
N VAL A 358 5.12 -28.35 8.39
CA VAL A 358 5.69 -28.83 7.14
C VAL A 358 6.28 -27.64 6.41
N LYS A 359 7.60 -27.63 6.18
CA LYS A 359 8.19 -26.74 5.19
C LYS A 359 7.46 -27.02 3.88
N GLY A 360 6.67 -26.05 3.39
CA GLY A 360 6.29 -26.08 1.99
C GLY A 360 7.57 -26.30 1.19
N ASN A 361 7.49 -27.06 0.10
CA ASN A 361 8.57 -27.17 -0.88
C ASN A 361 8.86 -25.76 -1.43
N THR A 362 9.56 -24.93 -0.65
CA THR A 362 10.56 -24.07 -1.23
C THR A 362 11.64 -25.05 -1.63
N GLN A 363 11.62 -25.42 -2.91
CA GLN A 363 12.91 -25.65 -3.55
C GLN A 363 13.81 -24.51 -3.07
N PRO A 364 15.02 -24.78 -2.55
CA PRO A 364 16.04 -23.78 -2.72
C PRO A 364 16.08 -23.61 -4.24
N GLU A 365 15.47 -22.54 -4.76
CA GLU A 365 15.82 -22.10 -6.10
C GLU A 365 17.33 -21.97 -6.02
N ALA A 366 18.00 -22.94 -6.66
CA ALA A 366 19.39 -22.82 -6.96
C ALA A 366 19.46 -21.51 -7.74
N VAL A 367 19.96 -20.47 -7.07
CA VAL A 367 20.33 -19.23 -7.73
C VAL A 367 21.47 -19.62 -8.64
N ASP A 368 21.10 -19.99 -9.87
CA ASP A 368 22.03 -20.21 -10.94
C ASP A 368 22.63 -18.84 -11.21
N THR A 369 23.84 -18.67 -10.72
CA THR A 369 24.57 -17.41 -10.72
C THR A 369 25.11 -17.17 -12.13
N ALA A 370 24.21 -16.78 -13.02
CA ALA A 370 24.53 -16.20 -14.31
C ALA A 370 23.92 -14.80 -14.32
N ALA A 371 24.69 -13.79 -13.89
CA ALA A 371 24.38 -12.35 -13.83
C ALA A 371 23.03 -11.97 -14.48
N GLU A 372 21.93 -12.17 -13.75
CA GLU A 372 20.59 -11.81 -14.22
C GLU A 372 20.48 -10.28 -14.25
N ASP A 373 19.91 -9.75 -15.32
CA ASP A 373 19.59 -8.32 -15.43
C ASP A 373 18.57 -7.97 -14.33
N VAL A 374 19.07 -7.36 -13.24
CA VAL A 374 18.32 -7.04 -12.03
C VAL A 374 17.08 -6.17 -12.33
N MET A 375 17.17 -5.32 -13.36
CA MET A 375 16.04 -4.48 -13.80
C MET A 375 14.93 -5.33 -14.40
N LEU A 376 15.26 -6.31 -15.24
CA LEU A 376 14.28 -7.22 -15.83
C LEU A 376 13.65 -8.13 -14.77
N TYR A 377 14.44 -8.62 -13.82
CA TYR A 377 13.93 -9.38 -12.68
C TYR A 377 12.94 -8.54 -11.86
N ALA A 378 13.30 -7.29 -11.54
CA ALA A 378 12.41 -6.38 -10.83
C ALA A 378 11.11 -6.12 -11.62
N LEU A 379 11.22 -5.90 -12.93
CA LEU A 379 10.06 -5.70 -13.81
C LEU A 379 9.16 -6.94 -13.85
N GLU A 380 9.72 -8.13 -13.97
CA GLU A 380 8.96 -9.39 -13.95
C GLU A 380 8.13 -9.51 -12.67
N LYS A 381 8.77 -9.32 -11.51
CA LYS A 381 8.08 -9.37 -10.21
C LYS A 381 7.03 -8.29 -10.08
N TRP A 382 7.26 -7.09 -10.61
CA TRP A 382 6.31 -5.99 -10.52
C TRP A 382 5.10 -6.14 -11.44
N ILE A 383 5.31 -6.70 -12.64
CA ILE A 383 4.23 -7.03 -13.60
C ILE A 383 3.35 -8.17 -13.09
N ALA A 384 3.92 -9.11 -12.32
CA ALA A 384 3.16 -10.17 -11.66
C ALA A 384 2.17 -9.64 -10.60
N MET A 385 2.27 -8.38 -10.18
CA MET A 385 1.33 -7.73 -9.27
C MET A 385 0.28 -6.94 -10.08
N PRO A 386 -0.99 -7.39 -10.14
CA PRO A 386 -2.05 -6.70 -10.86
C PRO A 386 -2.51 -5.44 -10.10
N THR A 387 -1.72 -4.38 -10.20
CA THR A 387 -1.96 -3.07 -9.56
C THR A 387 -3.08 -2.28 -10.26
N VAL A 388 -4.28 -2.85 -10.34
CA VAL A 388 -5.41 -2.24 -11.04
C VAL A 388 -6.15 -1.24 -10.13
N SER A 389 -6.02 0.05 -10.42
CA SER A 389 -6.69 1.14 -9.68
C SER A 389 -8.20 1.16 -9.93
N GLY A 390 -8.95 1.85 -9.06
CA GLY A 390 -10.41 1.96 -9.13
C GLY A 390 -11.20 0.67 -8.82
N VAL A 391 -10.53 -0.46 -8.57
CA VAL A 391 -11.16 -1.76 -8.27
C VAL A 391 -10.91 -2.15 -6.80
N PRO A 392 -11.92 -2.13 -5.90
CA PRO A 392 -11.73 -2.38 -4.48
C PRO A 392 -11.06 -3.71 -4.13
N SER A 393 -11.30 -4.76 -4.92
CA SER A 393 -10.68 -6.08 -4.71
C SER A 393 -9.18 -6.13 -5.05
N GLN A 394 -8.66 -5.13 -5.77
CA GLN A 394 -7.25 -5.03 -6.20
C GLN A 394 -6.45 -4.04 -5.36
N LEU A 395 -7.07 -3.38 -4.37
CA LEU A 395 -6.39 -2.40 -3.52
C LEU A 395 -5.17 -2.99 -2.78
N GLU A 396 -5.25 -4.26 -2.38
CA GLU A 396 -4.12 -4.96 -1.76
C GLU A 396 -2.95 -5.15 -2.73
N GLU A 397 -3.25 -5.50 -3.98
CA GLU A 397 -2.26 -5.69 -5.03
C GLU A 397 -1.58 -4.36 -5.40
N CYS A 398 -2.34 -3.28 -5.48
CA CYS A 398 -1.80 -1.93 -5.63
C CYS A 398 -0.86 -1.55 -4.48
N ARG A 399 -1.25 -1.81 -3.22
CA ARG A 399 -0.39 -1.58 -2.04
C ARG A 399 0.86 -2.46 -2.06
N ARG A 400 0.74 -3.72 -2.47
CA ARG A 400 1.88 -4.64 -2.62
C ARG A 400 2.84 -4.12 -3.69
N GLY A 401 2.32 -3.63 -4.81
CA GLY A 401 3.10 -3.01 -5.88
C GLY A 401 3.84 -1.75 -5.43
N ALA A 402 3.20 -0.89 -4.63
CA ALA A 402 3.81 0.30 -4.05
C ALA A 402 4.94 -0.05 -3.06
N LYS A 403 4.68 -1.00 -2.14
CA LYS A 403 5.67 -1.51 -1.19
C LYS A 403 6.85 -2.18 -1.89
N PHE A 404 6.58 -2.93 -2.96
CA PHE A 404 7.62 -3.53 -3.78
C PHE A 404 8.51 -2.45 -4.41
N LEU A 405 7.91 -1.43 -5.05
CA LEU A 405 8.68 -0.34 -5.66
C LEU A 405 9.53 0.42 -4.63
N LYS A 406 8.96 0.72 -3.46
CA LYS A 406 9.71 1.29 -2.33
C LYS A 406 10.89 0.41 -1.94
N ALA A 407 10.67 -0.90 -1.78
CA ALA A 407 11.73 -1.82 -1.40
C ALA A 407 12.84 -1.89 -2.46
N VAL A 408 12.49 -1.86 -3.75
CA VAL A 408 13.45 -1.77 -4.86
C VAL A 408 14.27 -0.47 -4.77
N LEU A 409 13.62 0.68 -4.61
CA LEU A 409 14.30 1.96 -4.40
C LEU A 409 15.28 1.90 -3.21
N GLN A 410 14.84 1.37 -2.08
CA GLN A 410 15.66 1.23 -0.88
C GLN A 410 16.86 0.30 -1.07
N GLN A 411 16.67 -0.84 -1.74
CA GLN A 411 17.75 -1.79 -2.05
C GLN A 411 18.78 -1.21 -3.00
N LEU A 412 18.35 -0.32 -3.92
CA LEU A 412 19.20 0.37 -4.88
C LEU A 412 19.92 1.60 -4.31
N GLY A 413 19.70 1.94 -3.03
CA GLY A 413 20.42 3.02 -2.32
C GLY A 413 19.64 4.32 -2.14
N ALA A 414 18.36 4.37 -2.51
CA ALA A 414 17.53 5.55 -2.31
C ALA A 414 16.94 5.64 -0.90
N GLU A 415 16.81 6.86 -0.38
CA GLU A 415 15.85 7.12 0.70
C GLU A 415 14.44 6.98 0.13
N SER A 416 13.59 6.14 0.71
CA SER A 416 12.25 5.91 0.17
C SER A 416 11.19 5.76 1.25
N ARG A 417 9.96 6.21 0.93
CA ARG A 417 8.81 6.16 1.84
C ARG A 417 7.51 6.11 1.03
N LEU A 418 6.46 5.52 1.61
CA LEU A 418 5.11 5.67 1.10
C LEU A 418 4.48 6.96 1.62
N ILE A 419 3.79 7.68 0.75
CA ILE A 419 2.97 8.85 1.09
C ILE A 419 1.50 8.41 1.05
N PRO A 420 0.73 8.60 2.14
CA PRO A 420 -0.69 8.24 2.16
C PRO A 420 -1.48 9.02 1.09
N GLY A 421 -2.27 8.29 0.30
CA GLY A 421 -3.30 8.88 -0.58
C GLY A 421 -4.56 9.27 0.20
N ALA A 422 -5.60 9.70 -0.52
CA ALA A 422 -6.92 9.92 0.06
C ALA A 422 -7.49 8.62 0.69
N PRO A 423 -8.40 8.70 1.67
CA PRO A 423 -8.98 7.51 2.30
C PRO A 423 -9.57 6.53 1.26
N GLY A 424 -9.13 5.27 1.32
CA GLY A 424 -9.55 4.22 0.39
C GLY A 424 -8.85 4.23 -0.97
N GLN A 425 -7.91 5.14 -1.22
CA GLN A 425 -7.10 5.20 -2.44
C GLN A 425 -5.70 4.62 -2.22
N ASN A 426 -4.98 4.44 -3.33
CA ASN A 426 -3.62 3.96 -3.37
C ASN A 426 -2.60 5.00 -2.84
N PRO A 427 -1.53 4.56 -2.15
CA PRO A 427 -0.46 5.46 -1.72
C PRO A 427 0.40 5.94 -2.90
N LEU A 428 1.15 7.01 -2.68
CA LEU A 428 2.22 7.43 -3.59
C LEU A 428 3.55 6.87 -3.07
N VAL A 429 4.50 6.63 -3.97
CA VAL A 429 5.86 6.18 -3.63
C VAL A 429 6.82 7.34 -3.83
N TYR A 430 7.53 7.69 -2.76
CA TYR A 430 8.66 8.62 -2.80
C TYR A 430 9.98 7.86 -2.77
N GLY A 431 10.93 8.31 -3.58
CA GLY A 431 12.32 7.86 -3.56
C GLY A 431 13.27 9.03 -3.81
N GLN A 432 14.46 9.03 -3.20
CA GLN A 432 15.48 10.04 -3.44
C GLN A 432 16.87 9.42 -3.50
N PHE A 433 17.55 9.69 -4.61
CA PHE A 433 18.99 9.53 -4.75
C PHE A 433 19.64 10.91 -4.61
N SER A 434 20.56 11.04 -3.67
CA SER A 434 21.29 12.28 -3.44
C SER A 434 22.50 12.36 -4.37
N ALA A 435 22.77 13.57 -4.85
CA ALA A 435 24.01 13.89 -5.54
C ALA A 435 25.21 13.56 -4.64
N ARG A 436 26.34 13.20 -5.25
CA ARG A 436 27.57 12.97 -4.50
C ARG A 436 28.00 14.24 -3.75
N SER A 437 28.55 14.07 -2.56
CA SER A 437 29.04 15.19 -1.74
C SER A 437 30.26 15.85 -2.40
N SER A 438 30.09 17.08 -2.89
CA SER A 438 31.20 17.94 -3.29
C SER A 438 31.86 18.53 -2.05
N LYS A 439 33.18 18.32 -1.88
CA LYS A 439 33.97 18.91 -0.79
C LYS A 439 34.47 20.33 -1.08
N SER A 440 34.14 20.92 -2.23
CA SER A 440 34.59 22.27 -2.60
C SER A 440 33.49 23.29 -2.38
N GLU A 441 33.78 24.30 -1.55
CA GLU A 441 32.89 25.44 -1.23
C GLU A 441 32.50 26.30 -2.45
N GLU A 442 33.10 26.06 -3.63
CA GLU A 442 32.88 26.83 -4.86
C GLU A 442 31.89 26.19 -5.86
N CYS A 443 31.32 25.02 -5.58
CA CYS A 443 30.34 24.41 -6.49
C CYS A 443 28.91 24.97 -6.25
N PRO A 444 28.16 25.31 -7.32
CA PRO A 444 26.75 25.63 -7.21
C PRO A 444 25.98 24.44 -6.61
N ARG A 445 24.79 24.72 -6.01
CA ARG A 445 23.93 23.65 -5.48
C ARG A 445 23.62 22.65 -6.61
N PRO A 446 23.55 21.34 -6.31
CA PRO A 446 23.14 20.36 -7.31
C PRO A 446 21.71 20.63 -7.79
N LEU A 447 21.46 20.40 -9.07
CA LEU A 447 20.10 20.44 -9.63
C LEU A 447 19.23 19.34 -9.02
N ASN A 448 17.95 19.67 -8.81
CA ASN A 448 16.94 18.72 -8.34
C ASN A 448 16.06 18.28 -9.53
N VAL A 449 16.14 17.00 -9.87
CA VAL A 449 15.29 16.35 -10.88
C VAL A 449 14.13 15.66 -10.17
N LEU A 450 12.90 15.97 -10.57
CA LEU A 450 11.71 15.24 -10.15
C LEU A 450 11.25 14.29 -11.26
N VAL A 451 11.38 12.98 -11.05
CA VAL A 451 10.84 11.96 -11.92
C VAL A 451 9.40 11.65 -11.53
N TYR A 452 8.45 11.89 -12.44
CA TYR A 452 7.04 11.57 -12.26
C TYR A 452 6.64 10.33 -13.07
N GLY A 453 5.75 9.50 -12.50
CA GLY A 453 5.12 8.36 -13.18
C GLY A 453 4.01 7.74 -12.33
N HIS A 454 3.47 6.60 -12.75
CA HIS A 454 2.46 5.85 -12.00
C HIS A 454 2.69 4.34 -12.05
N TYR A 455 2.24 3.64 -11.01
CA TYR A 455 2.39 2.18 -10.91
C TYR A 455 1.08 1.42 -11.11
N ASP A 456 -0.05 2.11 -11.07
CA ASP A 456 -1.33 1.51 -11.37
C ASP A 456 -1.50 1.29 -12.88
N VAL A 457 -2.33 0.31 -13.21
CA VAL A 457 -2.56 -0.15 -14.59
C VAL A 457 -4.04 -0.39 -14.82
N ILE A 458 -4.51 -0.29 -16.06
CA ILE A 458 -5.89 -0.68 -16.37
C ILE A 458 -6.11 -2.21 -16.26
N ALA A 459 -7.36 -2.62 -16.08
CA ALA A 459 -7.74 -4.02 -16.08
C ALA A 459 -7.41 -4.74 -17.41
N ALA A 460 -7.19 -6.06 -17.35
CA ALA A 460 -6.92 -6.89 -18.51
C ALA A 460 -7.88 -8.09 -18.57
N ASP A 461 -8.47 -8.34 -19.74
CA ASP A 461 -9.29 -9.53 -20.01
C ASP A 461 -8.40 -10.66 -20.52
N ILE A 462 -8.10 -11.63 -19.64
CA ILE A 462 -7.18 -12.75 -19.89
C ILE A 462 -7.52 -13.52 -21.18
N LYS A 463 -8.80 -13.55 -21.61
CA LYS A 463 -9.22 -14.31 -22.80
C LYS A 463 -8.81 -13.66 -24.13
N LYS A 464 -8.51 -12.36 -24.11
CA LYS A 464 -8.18 -11.58 -25.32
C LYS A 464 -6.68 -11.40 -25.51
N TRP A 465 -5.87 -12.02 -24.66
CA TRP A 465 -4.42 -11.92 -24.68
C TRP A 465 -3.79 -13.22 -25.16
N ASP A 466 -2.74 -13.09 -25.96
CA ASP A 466 -1.95 -14.23 -26.45
C ASP A 466 -1.03 -14.78 -25.34
N HIS A 467 -0.59 -13.90 -24.43
CA HIS A 467 0.20 -14.23 -23.25
C HIS A 467 -0.52 -13.76 -21.96
N PRO A 468 -0.36 -14.44 -20.82
CA PRO A 468 -1.03 -14.00 -19.58
C PRO A 468 -0.62 -12.55 -19.21
N PRO A 469 -1.58 -11.62 -19.02
CA PRO A 469 -1.27 -10.19 -18.90
C PRO A 469 -0.40 -9.83 -17.68
N PHE A 470 -0.50 -10.59 -16.60
CA PHE A 470 0.28 -10.39 -15.37
C PHE A 470 1.41 -11.43 -15.23
N LYS A 471 2.00 -11.83 -16.36
CA LYS A 471 3.23 -12.62 -16.42
C LYS A 471 4.11 -12.05 -17.54
N LEU A 472 5.24 -11.47 -17.16
CA LEU A 472 6.17 -10.91 -18.13
C LEU A 472 6.66 -12.00 -19.07
N THR A 473 6.42 -11.84 -20.37
CA THR A 473 6.76 -12.84 -21.39
C THR A 473 7.60 -12.20 -22.47
N GLY A 474 8.84 -12.66 -22.66
CA GLY A 474 9.69 -12.24 -23.76
C GLY A 474 9.30 -12.95 -25.06
N HIS A 475 9.06 -12.20 -26.14
CA HIS A 475 8.79 -12.75 -27.47
C HIS A 475 9.25 -11.76 -28.57
N ASP A 476 10.05 -12.24 -29.53
CA ASP A 476 10.57 -11.45 -30.66
C ASP A 476 11.24 -10.11 -30.30
N GLY A 477 11.97 -10.07 -29.18
CA GLY A 477 12.64 -8.85 -28.71
C GLY A 477 11.72 -7.85 -27.99
N TYR A 478 10.46 -8.22 -27.76
CA TYR A 478 9.51 -7.49 -26.94
C TYR A 478 9.24 -8.20 -25.62
N LEU A 479 8.90 -7.43 -24.61
CA LEU A 479 8.41 -7.90 -23.32
C LEU A 479 6.92 -7.63 -23.24
N TYR A 480 6.11 -8.68 -23.20
CA TYR A 480 4.66 -8.61 -23.11
C TYR A 480 4.19 -8.66 -21.65
N GLY A 481 3.24 -7.80 -21.31
CA GLY A 481 2.62 -7.74 -19.99
C GLY A 481 1.91 -6.41 -19.77
N ARG A 482 0.81 -6.43 -19.02
CA ARG A 482 0.07 -5.22 -18.64
C ARG A 482 0.94 -4.34 -17.74
N GLY A 483 1.17 -3.11 -18.16
CA GLY A 483 1.99 -2.12 -17.48
C GLY A 483 3.45 -2.09 -17.91
N THR A 484 3.85 -2.91 -18.90
CA THR A 484 5.24 -2.94 -19.37
C THR A 484 5.66 -1.63 -20.03
N SER A 485 4.79 -1.03 -20.85
CA SER A 485 5.02 0.29 -21.45
C SER A 485 4.34 1.40 -20.64
N ASP A 486 3.24 1.09 -19.96
CA ASP A 486 2.38 2.07 -19.28
C ASP A 486 2.08 1.69 -17.81
N ASN A 487 2.90 2.02 -16.82
CA ASN A 487 4.12 2.84 -16.87
C ASN A 487 5.28 2.22 -16.06
N LYS A 488 5.20 0.92 -15.72
CA LYS A 488 6.15 0.25 -14.82
C LYS A 488 7.55 0.10 -15.41
N GLY A 489 7.66 -0.26 -16.69
CA GLY A 489 8.94 -0.40 -17.38
C GLY A 489 9.74 0.91 -17.38
N PRO A 490 9.17 2.01 -17.91
CA PRO A 490 9.82 3.31 -17.91
C PRO A 490 10.26 3.83 -16.53
N ILE A 491 9.44 3.64 -15.49
CA ILE A 491 9.80 4.04 -14.12
C ILE A 491 11.03 3.27 -13.63
N LEU A 492 11.06 1.95 -13.82
CA LEU A 492 12.23 1.16 -13.43
C LEU A 492 13.48 1.59 -14.22
N ALA A 493 13.36 1.87 -15.52
CA ALA A 493 14.49 2.39 -16.30
C ALA A 493 15.05 3.69 -15.71
N CYS A 494 14.20 4.63 -15.28
CA CYS A 494 14.64 5.86 -14.61
C CYS A 494 15.32 5.59 -13.24
N ILE A 495 14.77 4.67 -12.44
CA ILE A 495 15.33 4.30 -11.13
C ILE A 495 16.71 3.67 -11.28
N PHE A 496 16.85 2.70 -12.19
CA PHE A 496 18.12 2.04 -12.46
C PHE A 496 19.15 2.98 -13.08
N ALA A 497 18.74 3.95 -13.90
CA ALA A 497 19.63 5.00 -14.40
C ALA A 497 20.25 5.84 -13.26
N ALA A 498 19.44 6.24 -12.28
CA ALA A 498 19.92 6.97 -11.10
C ALA A 498 20.82 6.11 -10.21
N SER A 499 20.40 4.87 -9.94
CA SER A 499 21.14 3.91 -9.10
C SER A 499 22.51 3.58 -9.69
N GLU A 500 22.59 3.25 -10.99
CA GLU A 500 23.87 2.96 -11.65
C GLU A 500 24.83 4.16 -11.60
N LEU A 501 24.34 5.39 -11.76
CA LEU A 501 25.19 6.58 -11.62
C LEU A 501 25.67 6.78 -10.18
N GLN A 502 24.84 6.45 -9.19
CA GLN A 502 25.22 6.54 -7.80
C GLN A 502 26.30 5.50 -7.46
N GLU A 503 26.14 4.25 -7.92
CA GLU A 503 27.14 3.18 -7.79
C GLU A 503 28.47 3.53 -8.48
N GLU A 504 28.41 4.13 -9.67
CA GLU A 504 29.56 4.64 -10.41
C GLU A 504 30.18 5.91 -9.78
N GLN A 505 29.56 6.49 -8.75
CA GLN A 505 29.94 7.77 -8.13
C GLN A 505 29.95 8.96 -9.12
N GLN A 506 29.03 8.92 -10.09
CA GLN A 506 28.85 9.91 -11.16
C GLN A 506 27.50 10.62 -11.10
N LEU A 507 26.67 10.36 -10.08
CA LEU A 507 25.43 11.09 -9.88
C LEU A 507 25.71 12.48 -9.29
N ASP A 508 25.67 13.50 -10.15
CA ASP A 508 25.95 14.90 -9.81
C ASP A 508 24.67 15.72 -9.52
N VAL A 509 23.48 15.14 -9.71
CA VAL A 509 22.17 15.77 -9.46
C VAL A 509 21.39 15.01 -8.38
N ASN A 510 20.47 15.68 -7.69
CA ASN A 510 19.52 15.01 -6.82
C ASN A 510 18.35 14.49 -7.66
N VAL A 511 18.01 13.21 -7.54
CA VAL A 511 16.89 12.61 -8.28
C VAL A 511 15.82 12.17 -7.30
N LYS A 512 14.68 12.84 -7.34
CA LYS A 512 13.48 12.54 -6.55
C LYS A 512 12.47 11.83 -7.42
N PHE A 513 11.81 10.80 -6.90
CA PHE A 513 10.76 10.04 -7.57
C PHE A 513 9.42 10.34 -6.89
N LEU A 514 8.43 10.71 -7.70
CA LEU A 514 7.03 10.89 -7.31
C LEU A 514 6.17 9.97 -8.17
N ILE A 515 5.88 8.78 -7.63
CA ILE A 515 5.14 7.75 -8.37
C ILE A 515 3.76 7.56 -7.74
N GLU A 516 2.68 7.83 -8.47
CA GLU A 516 1.31 7.65 -7.98
C GLU A 516 0.70 6.29 -8.32
N GLY A 517 -0.46 5.97 -7.74
CA GLY A 517 -1.17 4.72 -7.95
C GLY A 517 -2.64 4.89 -8.35
N GLU A 518 -3.01 6.06 -8.88
CA GLU A 518 -4.39 6.36 -9.29
C GLU A 518 -4.47 7.04 -10.66
N GLU A 519 -3.40 7.07 -11.47
CA GLU A 519 -3.37 7.82 -12.74
C GLU A 519 -4.46 7.34 -13.69
N GLU A 520 -4.59 6.00 -13.82
CA GLU A 520 -5.56 5.32 -14.68
C GLU A 520 -7.00 5.43 -14.13
N ASN A 521 -7.13 5.94 -12.91
CA ASN A 521 -8.38 6.24 -12.23
C ASN A 521 -8.54 7.75 -11.98
N GLY A 522 -7.86 8.60 -12.77
CA GLY A 522 -8.04 10.05 -12.77
C GLY A 522 -7.28 10.80 -11.66
N SER A 523 -6.20 10.21 -11.13
CA SER A 523 -5.32 10.78 -10.10
C SER A 523 -6.07 11.22 -8.84
N VAL A 524 -7.07 10.45 -8.41
CA VAL A 524 -7.92 10.81 -7.27
C VAL A 524 -7.09 10.91 -5.99
N GLY A 525 -7.09 12.09 -5.38
CA GLY A 525 -6.35 12.35 -4.13
C GLY A 525 -4.86 12.65 -4.32
N PHE A 526 -4.30 12.52 -5.53
CA PHE A 526 -2.90 12.80 -5.85
C PHE A 526 -2.50 14.23 -5.45
N PHE A 527 -3.23 15.23 -5.97
CA PHE A 527 -2.91 16.65 -5.74
C PHE A 527 -2.92 17.01 -4.25
N GLN A 528 -3.87 16.48 -3.48
CA GLN A 528 -3.96 16.71 -2.04
C GLN A 528 -2.79 16.06 -1.30
N ALA A 529 -2.43 14.82 -1.64
CA ALA A 529 -1.33 14.10 -1.02
C ALA A 529 0.02 14.79 -1.28
N VAL A 530 0.24 15.28 -2.51
CA VAL A 530 1.44 16.07 -2.85
C VAL A 530 1.46 17.39 -2.10
N GLU A 531 0.33 18.10 -2.00
CA GLU A 531 0.27 19.39 -1.28
C GLU A 531 0.58 19.23 0.21
N GLN A 532 0.08 18.15 0.84
CA GLN A 532 0.37 17.83 2.25
C GLN A 532 1.83 17.44 2.51
N ASN A 533 2.55 17.03 1.47
CA ASN A 533 3.95 16.57 1.54
C ASN A 533 4.86 17.40 0.64
N ILE A 534 4.46 18.65 0.36
CA ILE A 534 5.11 19.48 -0.67
C ILE A 534 6.59 19.72 -0.36
N GLU A 535 6.96 19.75 0.91
CA GLU A 535 8.35 19.91 1.38
C GLU A 535 9.31 18.87 0.78
N LEU A 536 8.83 17.66 0.47
CA LEU A 536 9.65 16.63 -0.20
C LEU A 536 9.99 17.00 -1.65
N PHE A 537 9.10 17.72 -2.33
CA PHE A 537 9.16 18.01 -3.77
C PHE A 537 9.56 19.44 -4.10
N GLN A 538 9.67 20.31 -3.08
CA GLN A 538 10.15 21.68 -3.27
C GLN A 538 11.55 21.70 -3.90
N GLU A 539 11.82 22.83 -4.56
CA GLU A 539 13.09 23.12 -5.24
C GLU A 539 13.42 22.25 -6.45
N ALA A 540 12.45 21.52 -7.01
CA ALA A 540 12.64 20.85 -8.29
C ALA A 540 12.99 21.89 -9.38
N ASP A 541 14.07 21.65 -10.12
CA ASP A 541 14.50 22.49 -11.23
C ASP A 541 13.92 22.00 -12.57
N VAL A 542 13.82 20.67 -12.70
CA VAL A 542 13.29 19.97 -13.87
C VAL A 542 12.41 18.80 -13.45
N ILE A 543 11.31 18.60 -14.16
CA ILE A 543 10.41 17.46 -14.01
C ILE A 543 10.64 16.55 -15.21
N LEU A 544 11.13 15.34 -14.98
CA LEU A 544 11.26 14.32 -16.01
C LEU A 544 10.08 13.37 -15.93
N LEU A 545 9.51 13.03 -17.08
CA LEU A 545 8.56 11.93 -17.17
C LEU A 545 8.80 11.09 -18.43
N SER A 546 8.38 9.83 -18.37
CA SER A 546 8.45 8.89 -19.47
C SER A 546 7.15 8.10 -19.57
N ASN A 547 6.05 8.80 -19.86
CA ASN A 547 4.72 8.22 -20.04
C ASN A 547 4.12 8.56 -21.42
N SER A 548 4.84 8.22 -22.50
CA SER A 548 4.39 8.43 -23.88
C SER A 548 5.11 7.49 -24.85
N TYR A 549 4.75 7.59 -26.12
CA TYR A 549 5.16 6.65 -27.16
C TYR A 549 5.78 7.37 -28.34
N TRP A 550 6.71 6.70 -29.03
CA TRP A 550 7.19 7.17 -30.32
C TRP A 550 6.07 7.12 -31.36
N LEU A 551 6.14 8.00 -32.34
CA LEU A 551 5.19 8.04 -33.45
C LEU A 551 5.28 6.79 -34.36
N GLY A 552 6.44 6.13 -34.35
CA GLY A 552 6.72 4.92 -35.13
C GLY A 552 7.59 3.95 -34.34
N GLU A 553 8.33 3.12 -35.09
CA GLU A 553 9.13 2.04 -34.51
C GLU A 553 10.63 2.37 -34.45
N ASP A 554 11.15 3.14 -35.40
CA ASP A 554 12.61 3.24 -35.62
C ASP A 554 13.22 4.59 -35.22
N ILE A 555 12.43 5.67 -35.26
CA ILE A 555 12.94 7.03 -34.98
C ILE A 555 12.53 7.47 -33.57
N PRO A 556 13.49 7.83 -32.69
CA PRO A 556 13.18 8.28 -31.36
C PRO A 556 12.43 9.60 -31.39
N CYS A 557 11.56 9.81 -30.41
CA CYS A 557 10.78 11.02 -30.29
C CYS A 557 11.10 11.74 -28.98
N LEU A 558 10.86 13.05 -28.94
CA LEU A 558 10.87 13.86 -27.73
C LEU A 558 9.55 14.61 -27.67
N THR A 559 8.76 14.37 -26.61
CA THR A 559 7.43 14.95 -26.49
C THR A 559 7.54 16.33 -25.84
N TYR A 560 7.02 17.36 -26.50
CA TYR A 560 7.06 18.74 -26.00
C TYR A 560 5.67 19.35 -25.79
N GLY A 561 4.59 18.59 -25.97
CA GLY A 561 3.27 19.09 -25.63
C GLY A 561 2.17 18.04 -25.62
N LEU A 562 1.21 18.25 -24.73
CA LEU A 562 0.01 17.44 -24.56
C LEU A 562 -1.22 18.35 -24.59
N ARG A 563 -2.36 17.80 -24.99
CA ARG A 563 -3.63 18.52 -24.91
C ARG A 563 -4.18 18.44 -23.50
N GLY A 564 -4.99 19.41 -23.14
CA GLY A 564 -5.87 19.28 -21.99
C GLY A 564 -7.13 18.50 -22.35
N VAL A 565 -7.89 18.07 -21.36
CA VAL A 565 -9.19 17.42 -21.55
C VAL A 565 -10.19 17.91 -20.52
N ILE A 566 -11.41 18.16 -20.98
CA ILE A 566 -12.57 18.43 -20.14
C ILE A 566 -13.61 17.36 -20.46
N HIS A 567 -13.92 16.51 -19.49
CA HIS A 567 -14.99 15.53 -19.59
C HIS A 567 -16.26 16.04 -18.92
N SER A 568 -17.36 16.01 -19.68
CA SER A 568 -18.68 16.37 -19.21
C SER A 568 -19.70 15.28 -19.51
N THR A 569 -20.65 15.14 -18.60
CA THR A 569 -21.82 14.29 -18.71
C THR A 569 -23.05 15.18 -18.77
N LEU A 570 -23.84 15.02 -19.84
CA LEU A 570 -25.13 15.69 -19.99
C LEU A 570 -26.24 14.69 -19.69
N THR A 571 -27.15 15.02 -18.77
CA THR A 571 -28.32 14.19 -18.46
C THR A 571 -29.59 14.98 -18.70
N ILE A 572 -30.45 14.50 -19.59
CA ILE A 572 -31.78 15.05 -19.79
C ILE A 572 -32.79 14.06 -19.23
N SER A 573 -33.68 14.52 -18.36
CA SER A 573 -34.68 13.67 -17.69
C SER A 573 -36.08 14.26 -17.74
N SER A 574 -37.06 13.37 -17.88
CA SER A 574 -38.48 13.66 -17.74
C SER A 574 -38.96 13.36 -16.32
N LYS A 575 -40.06 14.02 -15.92
CA LYS A 575 -40.80 13.68 -14.69
C LYS A 575 -41.60 12.39 -14.82
N ASN A 576 -41.85 11.96 -16.05
CA ASN A 576 -42.55 10.72 -16.36
C ASN A 576 -41.65 9.49 -16.16
N VAL A 577 -42.24 8.31 -16.04
CA VAL A 577 -41.52 7.02 -16.09
C VAL A 577 -41.17 6.66 -17.55
N ASP A 578 -40.50 5.54 -17.78
CA ASP A 578 -40.34 5.03 -19.15
C ASP A 578 -41.73 4.72 -19.76
N LEU A 579 -42.00 5.20 -20.97
CA LEU A 579 -43.33 5.14 -21.62
C LEU A 579 -43.32 4.25 -22.86
N HIS A 580 -44.51 3.84 -23.33
CA HIS A 580 -44.62 2.99 -24.52
C HIS A 580 -44.70 3.86 -25.78
N SER A 581 -43.71 3.77 -26.68
CA SER A 581 -43.59 4.71 -27.79
C SER A 581 -44.77 4.68 -28.78
N GLY A 582 -45.45 3.54 -28.92
CA GLY A 582 -46.66 3.46 -29.76
C GLY A 582 -47.93 4.04 -29.14
N VAL A 583 -47.96 4.25 -27.82
CA VAL A 583 -49.13 4.77 -27.08
C VAL A 583 -48.93 6.26 -26.80
N ASP A 584 -47.74 6.62 -26.32
CA ASP A 584 -47.43 7.95 -25.81
C ASP A 584 -46.59 8.79 -26.80
N GLY A 585 -46.11 8.18 -27.90
CA GLY A 585 -45.27 8.84 -28.90
C GLY A 585 -45.98 10.02 -29.55
N GLY A 586 -45.30 11.17 -29.56
CA GLY A 586 -45.85 12.44 -30.06
C GLY A 586 -46.77 13.19 -29.09
N ALA A 587 -47.09 12.63 -27.93
CA ALA A 587 -47.88 13.32 -26.88
C ALA A 587 -47.02 13.93 -25.77
N VAL A 588 -45.78 13.46 -25.59
CA VAL A 588 -44.88 13.87 -24.51
C VAL A 588 -43.55 14.40 -25.07
N SER A 589 -42.88 15.24 -24.28
CA SER A 589 -41.50 15.65 -24.57
C SER A 589 -40.54 14.50 -24.31
N GLU A 590 -39.87 13.99 -25.33
CA GLU A 590 -39.01 12.80 -25.22
C GLU A 590 -37.55 13.16 -24.92
N PRO A 591 -36.98 12.74 -23.77
CA PRO A 591 -35.61 13.09 -23.37
C PRO A 591 -34.53 12.75 -24.41
N LEU A 592 -34.70 11.65 -25.13
CA LEU A 592 -33.74 11.23 -26.17
C LEU A 592 -33.79 12.15 -27.39
N ILE A 593 -34.98 12.65 -27.78
CA ILE A 593 -35.11 13.61 -28.88
C ILE A 593 -34.41 14.92 -28.50
N ASP A 594 -34.65 15.42 -27.29
CA ASP A 594 -34.02 16.64 -26.80
C ASP A 594 -32.49 16.48 -26.71
N MET A 595 -32.02 15.32 -26.25
CA MET A 595 -30.58 15.00 -26.25
C MET A 595 -29.99 15.04 -27.65
N VAL A 596 -30.63 14.42 -28.65
CA VAL A 596 -30.15 14.46 -30.04
C VAL A 596 -30.11 15.89 -30.57
N LYS A 597 -31.12 16.72 -30.28
CA LYS A 597 -31.14 18.13 -30.68
C LYS A 597 -29.99 18.91 -30.05
N VAL A 598 -29.80 18.81 -28.73
CA VAL A 598 -28.70 19.47 -28.02
C VAL A 598 -27.34 19.04 -28.59
N LEU A 599 -27.10 17.74 -28.74
CA LEU A 599 -25.84 17.21 -29.27
C LEU A 599 -25.59 17.64 -30.73
N SER A 600 -26.64 17.76 -31.55
CA SER A 600 -26.52 18.22 -32.94
C SER A 600 -26.07 19.67 -33.06
N GLU A 601 -26.29 20.49 -32.02
CA GLU A 601 -25.84 21.87 -31.95
C GLU A 601 -24.44 22.02 -31.34
N LEU A 602 -23.79 20.95 -30.89
CA LEU A 602 -22.40 21.04 -30.39
C LEU A 602 -21.34 21.01 -31.50
N VAL A 603 -21.68 20.46 -32.68
CA VAL A 603 -20.72 20.21 -33.77
C VAL A 603 -21.27 20.68 -35.11
N ASN A 604 -20.43 21.34 -35.91
CA ASN A 604 -20.70 21.77 -37.27
C ASN A 604 -20.58 20.61 -38.27
N SER A 605 -21.09 20.80 -39.49
CA SER A 605 -20.97 19.82 -40.58
C SER A 605 -19.52 19.54 -41.00
N ASP A 606 -18.60 20.49 -40.74
CA ASP A 606 -17.15 20.36 -40.98
C ASP A 606 -16.38 19.74 -39.79
N ARG A 607 -17.11 19.26 -38.77
CA ARG A 607 -16.59 18.63 -37.52
C ARG A 607 -15.95 19.61 -36.53
N THR A 608 -16.11 20.93 -36.70
CA THR A 608 -15.69 21.92 -35.70
C THR A 608 -16.74 22.09 -34.60
N ALA A 609 -16.32 22.51 -33.40
CA ALA A 609 -17.24 22.78 -32.30
C ALA A 609 -18.02 24.08 -32.53
N LYS A 610 -19.31 24.11 -32.19
CA LYS A 610 -20.18 25.30 -32.32
C LYS A 610 -20.18 26.22 -31.09
N ILE A 611 -19.47 25.82 -30.03
CA ILE A 611 -19.45 26.55 -28.75
C ILE A 611 -18.85 27.95 -28.99
N PRO A 612 -19.56 29.04 -28.60
CA PRO A 612 -19.04 30.40 -28.73
C PRO A 612 -17.70 30.58 -28.01
N GLY A 613 -16.76 31.26 -28.66
CA GLY A 613 -15.42 31.52 -28.10
C GLY A 613 -14.47 30.32 -28.08
N PHE A 614 -14.89 29.13 -28.53
CA PHE A 614 -14.08 27.91 -28.43
C PHE A 614 -12.78 27.95 -29.23
N TYR A 615 -12.70 28.76 -30.30
CA TYR A 615 -11.52 28.86 -31.16
C TYR A 615 -10.78 30.22 -31.03
N ASP A 616 -11.25 31.14 -30.19
CA ASP A 616 -10.79 32.54 -30.18
C ASP A 616 -9.35 32.69 -29.68
N CYS A 617 -8.96 31.90 -28.67
CA CYS A 617 -7.66 32.00 -28.01
C CYS A 617 -6.61 31.01 -28.55
N ILE A 618 -6.76 30.50 -29.77
CA ILE A 618 -5.78 29.54 -30.30
C ILE A 618 -4.51 30.26 -30.72
N ARG A 619 -3.39 29.90 -30.09
CA ARG A 619 -2.05 30.40 -30.43
C ARG A 619 -1.78 30.32 -31.94
N PRO A 620 -1.33 31.38 -32.62
CA PRO A 620 -0.93 31.32 -34.03
C PRO A 620 0.24 30.36 -34.27
N LEU A 621 0.30 29.75 -35.45
CA LEU A 621 1.43 28.89 -35.85
C LEU A 621 2.66 29.75 -36.12
N THR A 622 3.79 29.42 -35.48
CA THR A 622 5.09 30.07 -35.74
C THR A 622 5.86 29.33 -36.83
N SER A 623 6.79 30.00 -37.51
CA SER A 623 7.66 29.34 -38.51
C SER A 623 8.55 28.26 -37.89
N HIS A 624 8.94 28.42 -36.62
CA HIS A 624 9.70 27.40 -35.88
C HIS A 624 8.86 26.15 -35.63
N GLU A 625 7.65 26.31 -35.08
CA GLU A 625 6.72 25.19 -34.86
C GLU A 625 6.36 24.49 -36.18
N ASP A 626 6.15 25.26 -37.26
CA ASP A 626 5.85 24.71 -38.60
C ASP A 626 6.97 23.80 -39.12
N ALA A 627 8.23 24.19 -38.93
CA ALA A 627 9.40 23.43 -39.38
C ALA A 627 9.57 22.08 -38.65
N LEU A 628 9.09 21.96 -37.40
CA LEU A 628 9.17 20.70 -36.64
C LEU A 628 8.34 19.57 -37.26
N TYR A 629 7.30 19.90 -38.06
CA TYR A 629 6.46 18.91 -38.72
C TYR A 629 7.08 18.29 -39.98
N ASP A 630 8.01 18.99 -40.63
CA ASP A 630 8.58 18.56 -41.91
C ASP A 630 9.29 17.20 -41.81
N PRO A 631 10.21 16.95 -40.86
CA PRO A 631 10.87 15.63 -40.74
C PRO A 631 9.87 14.52 -40.37
N ILE A 632 8.81 14.85 -39.64
CA ILE A 632 7.75 13.91 -39.25
C ILE A 632 6.96 13.47 -40.49
N VAL A 633 6.54 14.44 -41.31
CA VAL A 633 5.82 14.19 -42.56
C VAL A 633 6.70 13.40 -43.52
N GLU A 634 8.00 13.71 -43.61
CA GLU A 634 8.94 12.97 -44.44
C GLU A 634 9.09 11.50 -44.00
N ASP A 635 9.31 11.25 -42.71
CA ASP A 635 9.35 9.87 -42.19
C ASP A 635 8.05 9.12 -42.46
N MET A 636 6.91 9.75 -42.17
CA MET A 636 5.61 9.10 -42.36
C MET A 636 5.33 8.73 -43.81
N PHE A 637 5.83 9.51 -44.77
CA PHE A 637 5.71 9.23 -46.21
C PHE A 637 6.68 8.16 -46.69
N ASN A 638 7.91 8.16 -46.20
CA ASN A 638 8.96 7.26 -46.67
C ASN A 638 8.87 5.87 -46.02
N ASN A 639 8.30 5.77 -44.82
CA ASN A 639 8.11 4.54 -44.06
C ASN A 639 6.62 4.22 -43.82
N PRO A 640 5.89 3.72 -44.83
CA PRO A 640 4.47 3.36 -44.71
C PRO A 640 4.23 2.11 -43.86
N SER A 641 5.25 1.29 -43.59
CA SER A 641 5.16 -0.03 -42.95
C SER A 641 5.14 -0.03 -41.42
N GLY A 642 5.23 1.14 -40.76
CA GLY A 642 5.00 1.20 -39.32
C GLY A 642 3.57 0.72 -39.04
N GLN A 643 3.39 -0.26 -38.17
CA GLN A 643 2.06 -0.68 -37.68
C GLN A 643 1.41 0.49 -36.93
N ARG A 644 0.85 1.43 -37.68
CA ARG A 644 0.18 2.62 -37.17
C ARG A 644 -1.31 2.34 -37.17
N HIS A 645 -2.01 2.67 -36.09
CA HIS A 645 -3.48 2.63 -36.04
C HIS A 645 -4.14 3.50 -37.13
N TRP A 646 -3.40 4.44 -37.69
CA TRP A 646 -3.81 5.36 -38.76
C TRP A 646 -2.76 5.35 -39.88
N ASP A 647 -3.12 4.81 -41.05
CA ASP A 647 -2.33 4.91 -42.28
C ASP A 647 -2.85 6.08 -43.15
N PRO A 648 -2.17 7.23 -43.17
CA PRO A 648 -2.57 8.34 -44.03
C PRO A 648 -2.35 8.08 -45.52
N LEU A 649 -1.50 7.12 -45.91
CA LEU A 649 -1.13 6.85 -47.29
C LEU A 649 -2.11 5.92 -48.00
N ALA A 650 -2.93 5.17 -47.27
CA ALA A 650 -4.02 4.35 -47.80
C ALA A 650 -5.07 5.15 -48.60
N THR A 651 -5.04 6.49 -48.58
CA THR A 651 -6.06 7.36 -49.20
C THR A 651 -5.52 8.40 -50.20
N GLY A 652 -4.25 8.30 -50.65
CA GLY A 652 -3.70 9.22 -51.67
C GLY A 652 -3.52 10.67 -51.18
N VAL A 653 -3.27 10.85 -49.89
CA VAL A 653 -3.14 12.14 -49.21
C VAL A 653 -1.80 12.82 -49.55
N THR A 654 -1.77 14.14 -49.73
CA THR A 654 -0.52 14.91 -49.97
C THR A 654 0.23 15.19 -48.66
N LYS A 655 1.51 15.57 -48.75
CA LYS A 655 2.33 15.91 -47.56
C LYS A 655 1.72 17.05 -46.75
N GLU A 656 1.19 18.06 -47.43
CA GLU A 656 0.54 19.24 -46.84
C GLU A 656 -0.74 18.85 -46.09
N GLU A 657 -1.54 17.94 -46.65
CA GLU A 657 -2.75 17.44 -46.00
C GLU A 657 -2.42 16.56 -44.78
N LEU A 658 -1.33 15.78 -44.83
CA LEU A 658 -0.84 15.05 -43.65
C LEU A 658 -0.40 16.01 -42.54
N LYS A 659 0.38 17.05 -42.88
CA LYS A 659 0.79 18.11 -41.95
C LYS A 659 -0.44 18.75 -41.29
N ARG A 660 -1.46 19.10 -42.08
CA ARG A 660 -2.73 19.65 -41.56
C ARG A 660 -3.45 18.70 -40.61
N LYS A 661 -3.48 17.40 -40.90
CA LYS A 661 -4.08 16.37 -40.02
C LYS A 661 -3.29 16.20 -38.72
N LEU A 662 -1.96 16.26 -38.76
CA LEU A 662 -1.10 16.24 -37.57
C LEU A 662 -1.36 17.49 -36.70
N MET A 663 -1.45 18.66 -37.32
CA MET A 663 -1.82 19.90 -36.60
C MET A 663 -3.22 19.78 -35.96
N ALA A 664 -4.18 19.18 -36.67
CA ALA A 664 -5.51 18.91 -36.14
C ALA A 664 -5.50 17.90 -34.97
N ARG A 665 -4.49 17.03 -34.87
CA ARG A 665 -4.28 16.04 -33.80
C ARG A 665 -3.44 16.53 -32.63
N TRP A 666 -2.62 17.57 -32.82
CA TRP A 666 -1.71 18.04 -31.78
C TRP A 666 -2.03 19.44 -31.26
N ARG A 667 -2.38 20.39 -32.15
CA ARG A 667 -2.47 21.82 -31.80
C ARG A 667 -3.84 22.46 -31.94
N ASN A 668 -4.81 21.82 -32.60
CA ASN A 668 -6.18 22.33 -32.69
C ASN A 668 -7.10 21.70 -31.63
N PRO A 669 -8.03 22.44 -31.01
CA PRO A 669 -8.98 21.85 -30.09
C PRO A 669 -10.04 21.03 -30.83
N SER A 670 -10.65 20.08 -30.14
CA SER A 670 -11.66 19.19 -30.71
C SER A 670 -12.73 18.81 -29.70
N LEU A 671 -13.96 18.58 -30.15
CA LEU A 671 -15.06 18.04 -29.35
C LEU A 671 -15.44 16.64 -29.83
N THR A 672 -15.74 15.75 -28.89
CA THR A 672 -16.15 14.37 -29.20
C THR A 672 -17.32 13.95 -28.33
N ILE A 673 -18.32 13.34 -28.96
CA ILE A 673 -19.45 12.69 -28.31
C ILE A 673 -19.16 11.19 -28.29
N HIS A 674 -19.02 10.61 -27.10
CA HIS A 674 -18.55 9.22 -26.94
C HIS A 674 -19.67 8.21 -27.00
N GLN A 675 -20.73 8.46 -26.24
CA GLN A 675 -21.86 7.55 -26.08
C GLN A 675 -23.10 8.29 -25.60
N VAL A 676 -24.27 7.71 -25.89
CA VAL A 676 -25.57 8.13 -25.36
C VAL A 676 -26.25 6.91 -24.77
N ASP A 677 -26.44 6.91 -23.45
CA ASP A 677 -27.17 5.90 -22.71
C ASP A 677 -28.59 6.37 -22.41
N VAL A 678 -29.52 5.43 -22.26
CA VAL A 678 -30.93 5.71 -21.94
C VAL A 678 -31.42 4.84 -20.79
N SER A 679 -32.43 5.32 -20.06
CA SER A 679 -33.12 4.51 -19.05
C SER A 679 -34.00 3.42 -19.66
N GLY A 680 -34.41 2.48 -18.80
CA GLY A 680 -35.35 1.45 -19.15
C GLY A 680 -34.73 0.25 -19.87
N PRO A 681 -35.55 -0.77 -20.18
CA PRO A 681 -35.11 -1.92 -20.95
C PRO A 681 -34.73 -1.47 -22.37
N LYS A 682 -33.61 -1.95 -22.92
CA LYS A 682 -33.05 -1.59 -24.25
C LYS A 682 -33.90 -2.11 -25.44
N ASN A 683 -35.21 -2.11 -25.29
CA ASN A 683 -36.22 -2.61 -26.23
C ASN A 683 -36.58 -1.51 -27.22
N ARG A 684 -36.97 -1.87 -28.46
CA ARG A 684 -37.17 -0.91 -29.56
C ARG A 684 -38.44 -0.03 -29.47
N THR A 685 -39.25 -0.14 -28.43
CA THR A 685 -40.60 0.48 -28.34
C THR A 685 -40.83 1.27 -27.05
N VAL A 686 -39.77 1.83 -26.47
CA VAL A 686 -39.82 2.57 -25.20
C VAL A 686 -39.32 4.00 -25.40
N ILE A 687 -40.05 4.96 -24.85
CA ILE A 687 -39.58 6.34 -24.66
C ILE A 687 -38.88 6.37 -23.30
N PRO A 688 -37.57 6.62 -23.26
CA PRO A 688 -36.81 6.58 -22.00
C PRO A 688 -37.10 7.81 -21.15
N ARG A 689 -37.26 7.63 -19.84
CA ARG A 689 -37.37 8.70 -18.85
C ARG A 689 -36.14 9.59 -18.78
N SER A 690 -34.96 9.08 -19.14
CA SER A 690 -33.72 9.85 -19.13
C SER A 690 -32.76 9.41 -20.23
N ALA A 691 -32.06 10.38 -20.82
CA ALA A 691 -30.95 10.16 -21.74
C ALA A 691 -29.69 10.81 -21.17
N LYS A 692 -28.56 10.11 -21.23
CA LYS A 692 -27.27 10.52 -20.67
C LYS A 692 -26.18 10.45 -21.74
N ALA A 693 -25.58 11.58 -22.09
CA ALA A 693 -24.50 11.65 -23.06
C ALA A 693 -23.16 11.93 -22.38
N SER A 694 -22.10 11.25 -22.85
CA SER A 694 -20.72 11.51 -22.44
C SER A 694 -20.00 12.30 -23.53
N VAL A 695 -19.50 13.49 -23.19
CA VAL A 695 -18.84 14.42 -24.11
C VAL A 695 -17.46 14.77 -23.57
N SER A 696 -16.47 14.93 -24.45
CA SER A 696 -15.16 15.49 -24.08
C SER A 696 -14.72 16.59 -25.02
N MET A 697 -14.03 17.58 -24.48
CA MET A 697 -13.34 18.62 -25.23
C MET A 697 -11.85 18.50 -24.99
N ARG A 698 -11.06 18.44 -26.07
CA ARG A 698 -9.61 18.57 -26.02
C ARG A 698 -9.25 20.03 -26.21
N ILE A 699 -8.52 20.59 -25.24
CA ILE A 699 -8.09 21.99 -25.23
C ILE A 699 -6.58 22.08 -25.53
N VAL A 700 -6.16 23.25 -26.00
CA VAL A 700 -4.80 23.51 -26.50
C VAL A 700 -4.24 24.79 -25.85
N PRO A 701 -2.94 25.11 -26.03
CA PRO A 701 -2.31 26.28 -25.42
C PRO A 701 -3.12 27.56 -25.55
N ASP A 702 -3.12 28.33 -24.46
CA ASP A 702 -3.83 29.60 -24.25
C ASP A 702 -5.35 29.50 -24.08
N GLN A 703 -5.92 28.27 -24.03
CA GLN A 703 -7.29 28.04 -23.59
C GLN A 703 -7.34 27.76 -22.08
N GLU A 704 -8.00 28.62 -21.32
CA GLU A 704 -8.23 28.39 -19.90
C GLU A 704 -9.41 27.44 -19.69
N VAL A 705 -9.21 26.40 -18.88
CA VAL A 705 -10.25 25.40 -18.56
C VAL A 705 -11.54 26.08 -18.10
N ALA A 706 -11.43 27.03 -17.16
CA ALA A 706 -12.60 27.68 -16.55
C ALA A 706 -13.46 28.41 -17.59
N ASP A 707 -12.83 29.05 -18.58
CA ASP A 707 -13.52 29.78 -19.63
C ASP A 707 -14.21 28.85 -20.62
N ILE A 708 -13.55 27.76 -21.03
CA ILE A 708 -14.13 26.75 -21.92
C ILE A 708 -15.29 26.02 -21.25
N THR A 709 -15.12 25.63 -19.98
CA THR A 709 -16.19 25.02 -19.17
C THR A 709 -17.40 25.94 -19.06
N ARG A 710 -17.19 27.21 -18.68
CA ARG A 710 -18.29 28.19 -18.59
C ARG A 710 -19.00 28.36 -19.93
N SER A 711 -18.25 28.55 -21.02
CA SER A 711 -18.80 28.75 -22.36
C SER A 711 -19.59 27.53 -22.85
N PHE A 712 -19.11 26.33 -22.56
CA PHE A 712 -19.81 25.08 -22.86
C PHE A 712 -21.13 24.95 -22.09
N GLU A 713 -21.10 25.18 -20.77
CA GLU A 713 -22.30 25.11 -19.92
C GLU A 713 -23.36 26.13 -20.33
N GLU A 714 -22.96 27.38 -20.54
CA GLU A 714 -23.86 28.46 -20.99
C GLU A 714 -24.48 28.14 -22.36
N TYR A 715 -23.68 27.62 -23.29
CA TYR A 715 -24.16 27.27 -24.62
C TYR A 715 -25.13 26.08 -24.60
N VAL A 716 -24.81 25.00 -23.88
CA VAL A 716 -25.71 23.85 -23.72
C VAL A 716 -27.03 24.26 -23.08
N ARG A 717 -27.00 25.09 -22.01
CA ARG A 717 -28.21 25.59 -21.35
C ARG A 717 -29.03 26.48 -22.27
N LYS A 718 -28.38 27.32 -23.08
CA LYS A 718 -29.05 28.16 -24.08
C LYS A 718 -29.76 27.30 -25.13
N VAL A 719 -29.05 26.36 -25.77
CA VAL A 719 -29.62 25.47 -26.79
C VAL A 719 -30.78 24.67 -26.22
N PHE A 720 -30.64 24.12 -25.00
CA PHE A 720 -31.73 23.41 -24.34
C PHE A 720 -32.92 24.32 -24.03
N GLY A 721 -32.69 25.56 -23.58
CA GLY A 721 -33.74 26.53 -23.29
C GLY A 721 -34.50 27.05 -24.51
N GLU A 722 -33.96 26.85 -25.71
CA GLU A 722 -34.65 27.15 -26.98
C GLU A 722 -35.57 25.99 -27.42
N LEU A 723 -35.50 24.82 -26.78
CA LEU A 723 -36.39 23.70 -27.03
C LEU A 723 -37.74 23.90 -26.32
N ASP A 724 -38.83 23.63 -27.02
CA ASP A 724 -40.16 23.52 -26.42
C ASP A 724 -40.30 22.14 -25.76
N THR A 725 -39.87 22.03 -24.50
CA THR A 725 -39.82 20.77 -23.75
C THR A 725 -40.09 20.98 -22.25
N GLU A 726 -40.70 19.99 -21.61
CA GLU A 726 -40.92 19.93 -20.16
C GLU A 726 -39.79 19.22 -19.39
N ASN A 727 -38.78 18.72 -20.11
CA ASN A 727 -37.66 17.97 -19.54
C ASN A 727 -36.67 18.89 -18.81
N GLU A 728 -35.82 18.31 -17.98
CA GLU A 728 -34.77 19.02 -17.22
C GLU A 728 -33.39 18.55 -17.68
N ILE A 729 -32.41 19.47 -17.72
CA ILE A 729 -31.01 19.17 -18.08
C ILE A 729 -30.06 19.40 -16.89
N GLU A 730 -29.26 18.38 -16.61
CA GLU A 730 -28.14 18.41 -15.66
C GLU A 730 -26.82 18.30 -16.43
N ILE A 731 -25.85 19.14 -16.06
CA ILE A 731 -24.51 19.17 -16.65
C ILE A 731 -23.53 18.90 -15.52
N ASP A 732 -22.77 17.81 -15.64
CA ASP A 732 -21.77 17.38 -14.65
C ASP A 732 -20.38 17.34 -15.31
N ILE A 733 -19.41 18.03 -14.73
CA ILE A 733 -18.04 18.12 -15.24
C ILE A 733 -17.11 17.45 -14.24
N LYS A 734 -16.47 16.35 -14.66
CA LYS A 734 -15.78 15.43 -13.74
C LYS A 734 -14.27 15.50 -13.80
N VAL A 735 -13.71 15.41 -15.00
CA VAL A 735 -12.26 15.27 -15.21
C VAL A 735 -11.78 16.45 -16.02
N VAL A 736 -10.81 17.15 -15.44
CA VAL A 736 -10.19 18.34 -16.00
C VAL A 736 -8.69 18.12 -15.95
N ALA A 737 -8.06 18.08 -17.12
CA ALA A 737 -6.62 18.18 -17.28
C ALA A 737 -6.31 19.44 -18.09
N ASP A 738 -5.36 20.24 -17.60
CA ASP A 738 -4.88 21.40 -18.35
C ASP A 738 -3.96 20.93 -19.51
N TRP A 739 -3.79 21.76 -20.52
CA TRP A 739 -2.83 21.50 -21.60
C TRP A 739 -1.39 21.71 -21.11
N TRP A 740 -0.43 21.09 -21.79
CA TRP A 740 0.99 21.30 -21.51
C TRP A 740 1.76 21.57 -22.80
N LEU A 741 2.70 22.52 -22.74
CA LEU A 741 3.60 22.85 -23.85
C LEU A 741 4.95 23.27 -23.27
N GLY A 742 5.98 22.46 -23.50
CA GLY A 742 7.36 22.75 -23.18
C GLY A 742 8.04 23.64 -24.22
N ASP A 743 9.12 24.30 -23.81
CA ASP A 743 9.96 25.12 -24.67
C ASP A 743 11.10 24.26 -25.26
N THR A 744 11.05 24.00 -26.57
CA THR A 744 12.05 23.17 -27.27
C THR A 744 13.45 23.79 -27.31
N GLU A 745 13.55 25.09 -27.03
CA GLU A 745 14.82 25.81 -26.99
C GLU A 745 15.40 25.91 -25.57
N ASP A 746 14.67 25.44 -24.55
CA ASP A 746 15.18 25.39 -23.18
C ASP A 746 16.37 24.41 -23.06
N ARG A 747 17.28 24.74 -22.15
CA ARG A 747 18.51 23.96 -21.90
C ARG A 747 18.24 22.50 -21.54
N PHE A 748 17.13 22.20 -20.85
CA PHE A 748 16.78 20.84 -20.48
C PHE A 748 16.29 20.03 -21.68
N PHE A 749 15.58 20.66 -22.62
CA PHE A 749 15.20 20.01 -23.89
C PHE A 749 16.42 19.74 -24.77
N LYS A 750 17.39 20.66 -24.84
CA LYS A 750 18.64 20.43 -25.58
C LYS A 750 19.48 19.31 -24.98
N ALA A 751 19.51 19.19 -23.65
CA ALA A 751 20.17 18.07 -22.98
C ALA A 751 19.47 16.72 -23.27
N ALA A 752 18.13 16.71 -23.28
CA ALA A 752 17.39 15.51 -23.68
C ALA A 752 17.60 15.14 -25.16
N GLU A 753 17.60 16.13 -26.06
CA GLU A 753 17.91 15.94 -27.49
C GLU A 753 19.30 15.32 -27.68
N SER A 754 20.32 15.87 -27.02
CA SER A 754 21.71 15.38 -27.04
C SER A 754 21.82 13.95 -26.49
N ALA A 755 21.22 13.67 -25.33
CA ALA A 755 21.21 12.34 -24.73
C ALA A 755 20.57 11.28 -25.64
N ILE A 756 19.48 11.63 -26.34
CA ILE A 756 18.84 10.75 -27.32
C ILE A 756 19.73 10.55 -28.55
N GLU A 757 20.30 11.63 -29.10
CA GLU A 757 21.17 11.57 -30.29
C GLU A 757 22.43 10.73 -30.04
N GLN A 758 23.01 10.79 -28.83
CA GLN A 758 24.16 9.96 -28.45
C GLN A 758 23.85 8.46 -28.43
N GLU A 759 22.67 8.07 -27.93
CA GLU A 759 22.27 6.66 -27.83
C GLU A 759 21.81 6.09 -29.18
N TRP A 760 21.06 6.87 -29.96
CA TRP A 760 20.41 6.39 -31.18
C TRP A 760 21.14 6.78 -32.47
N GLY A 761 22.17 7.63 -32.39
CA GLY A 761 22.94 8.10 -33.53
C GLY A 761 22.18 9.01 -34.50
N GLN A 762 20.99 9.47 -34.11
CA GLN A 762 20.14 10.36 -34.88
C GLN A 762 19.30 11.25 -33.97
N LYS A 763 18.97 12.44 -34.46
CA LYS A 763 18.16 13.41 -33.70
C LYS A 763 16.73 12.92 -33.48
N PRO A 764 16.13 13.17 -32.31
CA PRO A 764 14.73 12.85 -32.07
C PRO A 764 13.79 13.72 -32.90
N LEU A 765 12.62 13.16 -33.23
CA LEU A 765 11.49 13.95 -33.71
C LEU A 765 10.81 14.65 -32.54
N PHE A 766 10.65 15.97 -32.63
CA PHE A 766 9.87 16.73 -31.66
C PHE A 766 8.38 16.53 -31.93
N ILE A 767 7.69 15.82 -31.04
CA ILE A 767 6.28 15.49 -31.20
C ILE A 767 5.43 16.15 -30.11
N ARG A 768 4.16 16.31 -30.43
CA ARG A 768 3.11 16.57 -29.45
C ARG A 768 2.19 15.36 -29.43
N GLU A 769 1.40 15.20 -28.39
CA GLU A 769 0.34 14.18 -28.37
C GLU A 769 -1.05 14.75 -28.18
N GLY A 770 -2.04 13.97 -28.62
CA GLY A 770 -3.45 14.27 -28.41
C GLY A 770 -3.96 13.84 -27.03
N GLY A 771 -3.17 13.05 -26.29
CA GLY A 771 -3.46 12.61 -24.92
C GLY A 771 -3.30 13.73 -23.90
N SER A 772 -3.55 13.40 -22.63
CA SER A 772 -3.46 14.32 -21.49
C SER A 772 -2.87 13.57 -20.31
N VAL A 773 -1.96 14.20 -19.57
CA VAL A 773 -1.44 13.72 -18.29
C VAL A 773 -1.67 14.84 -17.28
N PRO A 774 -2.71 14.75 -16.41
CA PRO A 774 -3.14 15.86 -15.55
C PRO A 774 -2.05 16.41 -14.65
N ALA A 775 -1.16 15.55 -14.15
CA ALA A 775 -0.15 15.90 -13.17
C ALA A 775 0.92 16.87 -13.71
N ILE A 776 1.31 16.77 -14.99
CA ILE A 776 2.49 17.49 -15.52
C ILE A 776 2.30 19.00 -15.38
N ARG A 777 1.23 19.55 -15.98
CA ARG A 777 1.00 20.99 -15.98
C ARG A 777 0.78 21.53 -14.57
N TRP A 778 0.14 20.74 -13.71
CA TRP A 778 -0.07 21.10 -12.32
C TRP A 778 1.26 21.16 -11.56
N LEU A 779 2.12 20.14 -11.68
CA LEU A 779 3.45 20.10 -11.07
C LEU A 779 4.32 21.26 -11.56
N GLU A 780 4.30 21.54 -12.87
CA GLU A 780 5.06 22.62 -13.49
C GLU A 780 4.67 23.99 -12.90
N LYS A 781 3.37 24.28 -12.80
CA LYS A 781 2.86 25.51 -12.15
C LYS A 781 3.16 25.54 -10.65
N ARG A 782 3.01 24.41 -9.96
CA ARG A 782 3.13 24.32 -8.50
C ARG A 782 4.57 24.41 -8.00
N LEU A 783 5.50 23.78 -8.71
CA LEU A 783 6.93 23.71 -8.37
C LEU A 783 7.75 24.78 -9.08
N LYS A 784 7.19 25.46 -10.10
CA LYS A 784 7.90 26.43 -10.95
C LYS A 784 9.14 25.81 -11.62
N ALA A 785 9.01 24.55 -12.02
CA ALA A 785 10.04 23.75 -12.67
C ALA A 785 9.70 23.57 -14.15
N THR A 786 10.70 23.28 -14.99
CA THR A 786 10.46 22.95 -16.42
C THR A 786 10.18 21.46 -16.57
N ALA A 787 9.16 21.05 -17.32
CA ALA A 787 8.93 19.63 -17.60
C ALA A 787 9.59 19.17 -18.91
N VAL A 788 10.13 17.95 -18.93
CA VAL A 788 10.68 17.27 -20.11
C VAL A 788 10.11 15.87 -20.18
N HIS A 789 9.64 15.46 -21.37
CA HIS A 789 8.97 14.18 -21.56
C HIS A 789 9.71 13.31 -22.58
N ILE A 790 10.45 12.32 -22.07
CA ILE A 790 11.26 11.39 -22.87
C ILE A 790 10.46 10.08 -23.03
N PRO A 791 9.88 9.77 -24.19
CA PRO A 791 9.13 8.54 -24.41
C PRO A 791 10.07 7.32 -24.55
N MET A 792 9.69 6.20 -23.94
CA MET A 792 10.38 4.92 -24.13
C MET A 792 9.55 3.91 -24.95
N GLY A 793 8.23 4.03 -24.92
CA GLY A 793 7.35 3.13 -25.68
C GLY A 793 7.32 3.43 -27.18
N GLN A 794 6.83 2.49 -27.96
CA GLN A 794 6.64 2.62 -29.41
C GLN A 794 5.16 2.66 -29.80
N SER A 795 4.88 3.10 -31.03
CA SER A 795 3.50 3.19 -31.53
C SER A 795 2.72 1.86 -31.52
N SER A 796 3.43 0.73 -31.59
CA SER A 796 2.86 -0.62 -31.56
C SER A 796 2.78 -1.27 -30.18
N ASP A 797 3.07 -0.54 -29.11
CA ASP A 797 3.11 -1.06 -27.73
C ASP A 797 1.73 -1.37 -27.15
N GLN A 798 0.65 -0.91 -27.79
CA GLN A 798 -0.73 -1.27 -27.42
C GLN A 798 -1.08 -0.96 -25.96
N ALA A 799 -0.59 0.17 -25.43
CA ALA A 799 -1.03 0.69 -24.14
C ALA A 799 -2.55 0.78 -24.08
N HIS A 800 -3.10 0.41 -22.93
CA HIS A 800 -4.55 0.25 -22.66
C HIS A 800 -5.27 -0.85 -23.47
N LEU A 801 -4.60 -1.48 -24.43
CA LEU A 801 -5.17 -2.53 -25.27
C LEU A 801 -4.67 -3.90 -24.82
N ASN A 802 -5.08 -4.95 -25.53
CA ASN A 802 -4.58 -6.30 -25.28
C ASN A 802 -3.14 -6.43 -25.81
N ASN A 803 -2.39 -7.40 -25.30
CA ASN A 803 -1.02 -7.67 -25.74
C ASN A 803 -0.10 -6.45 -25.63
N GLU A 804 -0.31 -5.63 -24.59
CA GLU A 804 0.61 -4.54 -24.26
C GLU A 804 2.03 -5.10 -24.14
N ARG A 805 2.98 -4.37 -24.73
CA ARG A 805 4.38 -4.75 -24.78
C ARG A 805 5.29 -3.54 -24.75
N ILE A 806 6.56 -3.76 -24.45
CA ILE A 806 7.64 -2.80 -24.67
C ILE A 806 8.84 -3.52 -25.32
N ARG A 807 9.48 -2.89 -26.31
CA ARG A 807 10.68 -3.45 -26.93
C ARG A 807 11.84 -3.43 -25.94
N LEU A 808 12.51 -4.57 -25.75
CA LEU A 808 13.61 -4.72 -24.80
C LEU A 808 14.76 -3.74 -25.12
N HIS A 809 15.03 -3.52 -26.40
CA HIS A 809 16.01 -2.52 -26.84
C HIS A 809 15.61 -1.11 -26.39
N ASN A 810 14.36 -0.70 -26.59
CA ASN A 810 13.86 0.61 -26.20
C ASN A 810 13.93 0.83 -24.69
N LEU A 811 13.55 -0.17 -23.88
CA LEU A 811 13.64 -0.08 -22.42
C LEU A 811 15.09 0.13 -21.95
N ASN A 812 16.04 -0.65 -22.48
CA ASN A 812 17.45 -0.56 -22.13
C ASN A 812 18.11 0.72 -22.65
N SER A 813 17.81 1.13 -23.87
CA SER A 813 18.27 2.40 -24.44
C SER A 813 17.65 3.59 -23.71
N GLY A 814 16.38 3.51 -23.31
CA GLY A 814 15.70 4.51 -22.49
C GLY A 814 16.41 4.74 -21.15
N LYS A 815 16.81 3.67 -20.45
CA LYS A 815 17.68 3.76 -19.26
C LYS A 815 18.98 4.50 -19.56
N ARG A 816 19.66 4.17 -20.66
CA ARG A 816 20.93 4.83 -21.06
C ARG A 816 20.74 6.30 -21.43
N VAL A 817 19.66 6.66 -22.11
CA VAL A 817 19.28 8.05 -22.40
C VAL A 817 19.03 8.82 -21.12
N VAL A 818 18.25 8.30 -20.17
CA VAL A 818 18.00 8.96 -18.88
C VAL A 818 19.30 9.11 -18.08
N LYS A 819 20.17 8.10 -18.11
CA LYS A 819 21.50 8.13 -17.49
C LYS A 819 22.39 9.24 -18.11
N ALA A 820 22.39 9.35 -19.44
CA ALA A 820 23.11 10.41 -20.16
C ALA A 820 22.53 11.79 -19.84
N PHE A 821 21.21 11.93 -19.84
CA PHE A 821 20.51 13.15 -19.46
C PHE A 821 20.93 13.64 -18.07
N PHE A 822 20.89 12.78 -17.05
CA PHE A 822 21.35 13.14 -15.69
C PHE A 822 22.81 13.59 -15.64
N ARG A 823 23.70 13.00 -16.44
CA ARG A 823 25.11 13.45 -16.55
C ARG A 823 25.23 14.82 -17.23
N GLU A 824 24.46 15.06 -18.28
CA GLU A 824 24.49 16.32 -19.03
C GLU A 824 24.01 17.50 -18.19
N LEU A 825 23.04 17.28 -17.29
CA LEU A 825 22.52 18.33 -16.39
C LEU A 825 23.63 19.02 -15.57
N ARG A 826 24.69 18.31 -15.20
CA ARG A 826 25.86 18.91 -14.52
C ARG A 826 26.51 20.01 -15.34
N SER A 827 26.64 19.82 -16.65
CA SER A 827 27.28 20.81 -17.53
C SER A 827 26.50 22.13 -17.58
N LEU A 828 25.20 22.08 -17.29
CA LEU A 828 24.30 23.23 -17.25
C LEU A 828 24.43 24.05 -15.97
N GLU A 829 24.99 23.48 -14.90
CA GLU A 829 25.24 24.19 -13.62
C GLU A 829 26.35 25.25 -13.76
N ALA A 830 27.25 25.08 -14.72
CA ALA A 830 28.39 25.97 -14.95
C ALA A 830 28.05 27.25 -15.73
N THR A 831 26.81 27.39 -16.23
CA THR A 831 26.41 28.55 -17.05
C THR A 831 25.46 29.45 -16.26
N PRO A 832 25.88 30.66 -15.83
CA PRO A 832 24.99 31.60 -15.16
C PRO A 832 23.84 31.96 -16.10
N GLN A 833 22.60 31.96 -15.59
CA GLN A 833 21.46 32.53 -16.29
C GLN A 833 21.78 33.99 -16.63
N SER A 834 22.02 34.29 -17.91
CA SER A 834 21.99 35.67 -18.40
C SER A 834 20.53 36.13 -18.34
N GLN A 835 20.29 37.14 -17.51
CA GLN A 835 18.99 37.79 -17.30
C GLN A 835 18.31 38.25 -18.58
#